data_AF-A0A176WFN1-F1
#
_entry.id   AF-A0A176WFN1-F1
#
_cell.length_a   1.000
_cell.length_b   1.000
_cell.length_c   1.000
_cell.angle_alpha   90.00
_cell.angle_beta   90.00
_cell.angle_gamma   90.00
#
_symmetry.space_group_name_H-M   'P 1'
#
loop_
_entity.id
_entity.type
_entity.pdbx_description
1 polymer ?
#
loop_
_entity_poly.entity_id
_entity_poly.type
_entity_poly.pdbx_seq_one_letter_code
_entity_poly.pdbx_strand_id
1 'polypeptide(L)'
;MAVLDEYLWLVVVGAIVAFGFGWGTGANDVANAFGTSVGSKTLTLRQAVIIASIFEFAGALLLGRVSTNTIASGIADIESFNRDPEVYAYGMVCALGIGTVWLIITSYWGFNVSSTHSIIGGIIGFALVWDGPNAVVWARKDSGSFPPYKGVVAIVLSWFVSPILSGLTAALIFFVVRSLVLRQKNAYSLAFWTLPPFVLITTFINLYFVFTKGAKKALSSNDEWTDAKAAWVSACIAAGITLLTIFVALPLLRKMANRQFDSDGNRIVKPVNTELQNVSATGDLEQSGDNTEPRKLSNWQKFSKAATHGMDVDIHSVVKTDEKIGDMHEAAEKFEERVEYAFSYLQVFSAICVIFAHGAGEVGYMAGPLATIWDVYQKGQLSKSVTPPVWIVLIGAIGLVIGLATYGYNVTRSMGVKLAKLTPTRGFAAELATAFVIMIASQYGLPTSSSQCITGAIIGVGLLEGSKGVNWTFFLKQFASWVSTLFVIGLFVAALFAQGVYAPSKIQGKEVTRYEDQVTTFTTQVYTDFNTSLFSYRASSDALVLSNLPPTTWSQLNNSVQAGLTQAKKLVDSKSSQTTDADQIMSSLYSSLSLLQNHTVFTLGQNTVFPGADVCMDPANAAATLLNVPCESPKLV
;
A
#
# COMPACT_ATOMS: atom_id res chain seq x y z
N MET A 1 1.78 26.81 10.16
CA MET A 1 1.94 26.69 8.70
C MET A 1 2.72 25.42 8.46
N ALA A 2 2.33 24.63 7.46
CA ALA A 2 3.08 23.42 7.16
C ALA A 2 4.42 23.81 6.54
N VAL A 3 5.46 22.99 6.69
CA VAL A 3 6.78 23.30 6.12
C VAL A 3 6.71 23.37 4.59
N LEU A 4 5.88 22.53 3.99
CA LEU A 4 5.72 22.39 2.54
C LEU A 4 4.31 22.83 2.08
N ASP A 5 3.90 24.06 2.41
CA ASP A 5 2.55 24.58 2.11
C ASP A 5 2.19 24.52 0.61
N GLU A 6 3.17 24.64 -0.29
CA GLU A 6 2.99 24.53 -1.75
C GLU A 6 2.56 23.12 -2.22
N TYR A 7 2.81 22.10 -1.39
CA TYR A 7 2.46 20.70 -1.67
C TYR A 7 1.14 20.26 -1.04
N LEU A 8 0.27 21.18 -0.60
CA LEU A 8 -1.06 20.87 -0.05
C LEU A 8 -1.88 19.97 -1.00
N TRP A 9 -1.71 20.13 -2.31
CA TRP A 9 -2.38 19.30 -3.31
C TRP A 9 -2.04 17.81 -3.18
N LEU A 10 -0.83 17.43 -2.73
CA LEU A 10 -0.46 16.04 -2.49
C LEU A 10 -1.34 15.43 -1.38
N VAL A 11 -1.66 16.20 -0.35
CA VAL A 11 -2.54 15.75 0.74
C VAL A 11 -3.97 15.58 0.24
N VAL A 12 -4.47 16.55 -0.53
CA VAL A 12 -5.86 16.51 -1.05
C VAL A 12 -6.04 15.37 -2.04
N VAL A 13 -5.17 15.28 -3.05
CA VAL A 13 -5.22 14.20 -4.04
C VAL A 13 -4.91 12.86 -3.37
N GLY A 14 -3.91 12.82 -2.49
CA GLY A 14 -3.56 11.67 -1.67
C GLY A 14 -4.74 11.12 -0.87
N ALA A 15 -5.54 11.99 -0.25
CA ALA A 15 -6.75 11.60 0.47
C ALA A 15 -7.81 10.98 -0.46
N ILE A 16 -8.01 11.53 -1.65
CA ILE A 16 -8.94 11.00 -2.65
C ILE A 16 -8.48 9.62 -3.14
N VAL A 17 -7.21 9.46 -3.50
CA VAL A 17 -6.70 8.16 -3.97
C VAL A 17 -6.57 7.15 -2.85
N ALA A 18 -6.33 7.56 -1.60
CA ALA A 18 -6.35 6.67 -0.44
C ALA A 18 -7.77 6.16 -0.14
N PHE A 19 -8.78 7.03 -0.26
CA PHE A 19 -10.18 6.62 -0.22
C PHE A 19 -10.49 5.61 -1.34
N GLY A 20 -10.08 5.92 -2.57
CA GLY A 20 -10.27 5.04 -3.72
C GLY A 20 -9.58 3.69 -3.54
N PHE A 21 -8.37 3.67 -3.00
CA PHE A 21 -7.64 2.45 -2.74
C PHE A 21 -8.34 1.63 -1.65
N GLY A 22 -8.78 2.27 -0.56
CA GLY A 22 -9.60 1.63 0.47
C GLY A 22 -10.91 1.07 -0.09
N TRP A 23 -11.57 1.78 -1.01
CA TRP A 23 -12.73 1.28 -1.74
C TRP A 23 -12.40 0.05 -2.58
N GLY A 24 -11.29 0.08 -3.33
CA GLY A 24 -10.82 -1.07 -4.11
C GLY A 24 -10.49 -2.28 -3.24
N THR A 25 -9.82 -2.06 -2.11
CA THR A 25 -9.51 -3.09 -1.11
C THR A 25 -10.79 -3.67 -0.53
N GLY A 26 -11.77 -2.85 -0.15
CA GLY A 26 -13.05 -3.33 0.36
C GLY A 26 -13.84 -4.15 -0.66
N ALA A 27 -13.83 -3.71 -1.91
CA ALA A 27 -14.48 -4.43 -3.02
C ALA A 27 -13.81 -5.78 -3.34
N ASN A 28 -12.49 -5.89 -3.13
CA ASN A 28 -11.76 -7.12 -3.45
C ASN A 28 -11.67 -8.07 -2.26
N ASP A 29 -11.16 -7.58 -1.13
CA ASP A 29 -10.60 -8.38 -0.06
C ASP A 29 -11.62 -8.80 1.01
N VAL A 30 -12.82 -8.19 1.07
CA VAL A 30 -13.85 -8.64 2.02
C VAL A 30 -14.39 -10.04 1.70
N ALA A 31 -14.28 -10.47 0.44
CA ALA A 31 -14.53 -11.85 0.05
C ALA A 31 -13.63 -12.85 0.82
N ASN A 32 -12.51 -12.40 1.38
CA ASN A 32 -11.61 -13.25 2.16
C ASN A 32 -12.19 -13.67 3.51
N ALA A 33 -13.08 -12.87 4.09
CA ALA A 33 -13.75 -13.19 5.36
C ALA A 33 -15.16 -13.75 5.14
N PHE A 34 -15.92 -13.19 4.20
CA PHE A 34 -17.33 -13.55 4.01
C PHE A 34 -17.64 -14.34 2.74
N GLY A 35 -16.69 -14.46 1.80
CA GLY A 35 -16.89 -15.22 0.56
C GLY A 35 -17.28 -16.67 0.85
N THR A 36 -16.63 -17.27 1.84
CA THR A 36 -16.92 -18.62 2.35
C THR A 36 -18.30 -18.72 3.02
N SER A 37 -18.69 -17.74 3.82
CA SER A 37 -19.97 -17.72 4.56
C SER A 37 -21.17 -17.46 3.65
N VAL A 38 -21.01 -16.58 2.66
CA VAL A 38 -22.03 -16.34 1.64
C VAL A 38 -22.07 -17.53 0.66
N GLY A 39 -20.91 -18.05 0.25
CA GLY A 39 -20.80 -19.24 -0.60
C GLY A 39 -21.48 -20.49 -0.02
N SER A 40 -21.36 -20.71 1.29
CA SER A 40 -22.01 -21.80 2.01
C SER A 40 -23.51 -21.60 2.26
N LYS A 41 -24.07 -20.45 1.86
CA LYS A 41 -25.46 -20.02 2.14
C LYS A 41 -25.76 -19.86 3.64
N THR A 42 -24.72 -19.69 4.46
CA THR A 42 -24.88 -19.39 5.89
C THR A 42 -25.34 -17.95 6.10
N LEU A 43 -24.79 -17.02 5.32
CA LEU A 43 -25.19 -15.62 5.31
C LEU A 43 -25.66 -15.21 3.92
N THR A 44 -26.63 -14.32 3.87
CA THR A 44 -26.90 -13.55 2.65
C THR A 44 -25.82 -12.49 2.45
N LEU A 45 -25.61 -12.07 1.21
CA LEU A 45 -24.64 -11.02 0.90
C LEU A 45 -24.93 -9.72 1.68
N ARG A 46 -26.20 -9.33 1.77
CA ARG A 46 -26.63 -8.18 2.58
C ARG A 46 -26.28 -8.31 4.06
N GLN A 47 -26.48 -9.50 4.66
CA GLN A 47 -26.10 -9.73 6.06
C GLN A 47 -24.58 -9.65 6.25
N ALA A 48 -23.82 -10.26 5.35
CA ALA A 48 -22.35 -10.20 5.38
C ALA A 48 -21.86 -8.75 5.32
N VAL A 49 -22.42 -7.92 4.43
CA VAL A 49 -22.07 -6.50 4.29
C VAL A 49 -22.36 -5.72 5.58
N ILE A 50 -23.51 -5.94 6.22
CA ILE A 50 -23.85 -5.25 7.48
C ILE A 50 -22.86 -5.63 8.61
N ILE A 51 -22.57 -6.93 8.75
CA ILE A 51 -21.64 -7.42 9.77
C ILE A 51 -20.23 -6.87 9.51
N ALA A 52 -19.75 -6.96 8.27
CA ALA A 52 -18.46 -6.40 7.87
C ALA A 52 -18.39 -4.90 8.14
N SER A 53 -19.43 -4.13 7.79
CA SER A 53 -19.47 -2.68 8.02
C SER A 53 -19.24 -2.31 9.49
N ILE A 54 -19.68 -3.15 10.43
CA ILE A 54 -19.49 -2.93 11.87
C ILE A 54 -18.10 -3.39 12.31
N PHE A 55 -17.75 -4.64 12.03
CA PHE A 55 -16.54 -5.26 12.58
C PHE A 55 -15.27 -4.87 11.83
N GLU A 56 -15.32 -4.68 10.52
CA GLU A 56 -14.19 -4.18 9.73
C GLU A 56 -13.86 -2.74 10.09
N PHE A 57 -14.89 -1.89 10.19
CA PHE A 57 -14.73 -0.50 10.61
C PHE A 57 -14.21 -0.39 12.05
N ALA A 58 -14.74 -1.21 12.97
CA ALA A 58 -14.23 -1.29 14.34
C ALA A 58 -12.77 -1.75 14.39
N GLY A 59 -12.41 -2.79 13.63
CA GLY A 59 -11.03 -3.27 13.53
C GLY A 59 -10.08 -2.18 13.01
N ALA A 60 -10.47 -1.52 11.93
CA ALA A 60 -9.72 -0.43 11.33
C ALA A 60 -9.52 0.75 12.29
N LEU A 61 -10.56 1.21 12.97
CA LEU A 61 -10.46 2.35 13.89
C LEU A 61 -9.68 2.04 15.16
N LEU A 62 -9.93 0.88 15.78
CA LEU A 62 -9.34 0.54 17.06
C LEU A 62 -7.86 0.18 16.93
N LEU A 63 -7.49 -0.51 15.85
CA LEU A 63 -6.18 -1.17 15.73
C LEU A 63 -5.38 -0.77 14.47
N GLY A 64 -6.01 -0.11 13.50
CA GLY A 64 -5.40 0.27 12.22
C GLY A 64 -4.23 1.25 12.31
N ARG A 65 -4.09 1.98 13.42
CA ARG A 65 -2.99 2.93 13.62
C ARG A 65 -1.63 2.28 13.85
N VAL A 66 -1.59 0.99 14.19
CA VAL A 66 -0.35 0.28 14.54
C VAL A 66 0.22 -0.47 13.33
N SER A 67 -0.63 -0.96 12.43
CA SER A 67 -0.28 -1.73 11.22
C SER A 67 0.34 -0.89 10.09
N THR A 68 0.23 0.44 10.15
CA THR A 68 0.68 1.36 9.09
C THR A 68 2.19 1.56 9.02
N ASN A 69 2.93 1.26 10.10
CA ASN A 69 4.36 1.58 10.21
C ASN A 69 5.27 0.67 9.37
N THR A 70 4.78 -0.47 8.87
CA THR A 70 5.65 -1.53 8.32
C THR A 70 5.84 -1.46 6.80
N ILE A 71 5.03 -0.69 6.08
CA ILE A 71 4.82 -0.90 4.64
C ILE A 71 5.74 -0.02 3.79
N ALA A 72 5.97 1.22 4.20
CA ALA A 72 6.76 2.18 3.43
C ALA A 72 8.28 1.94 3.59
N SER A 73 8.76 1.69 4.81
CA SER A 73 10.19 1.66 5.15
C SER A 73 10.89 0.32 4.83
N GLY A 74 10.14 -0.72 4.49
CA GLY A 74 10.68 -2.07 4.25
C GLY A 74 10.96 -2.39 2.78
N ILE A 75 10.60 -1.49 1.86
CA ILE A 75 10.57 -1.77 0.42
C ILE A 75 11.40 -0.74 -0.34
N ALA A 76 11.09 0.55 -0.17
CA ALA A 76 11.90 1.63 -0.70
C ALA A 76 12.93 2.06 0.36
N ASP A 77 14.17 2.31 -0.06
CA ASP A 77 15.17 2.89 0.81
C ASP A 77 14.88 4.37 1.01
N ILE A 78 14.47 4.74 2.22
CA ILE A 78 14.13 6.13 2.57
C ILE A 78 15.34 7.05 2.39
N GLU A 79 16.56 6.52 2.55
CA GLU A 79 17.78 7.33 2.45
C GLU A 79 17.97 7.95 1.05
N SER A 80 17.54 7.26 -0.02
CA SER A 80 17.53 7.80 -1.39
C SER A 80 16.57 8.97 -1.60
N PHE A 81 15.63 9.22 -0.67
CA PHE A 81 14.63 10.27 -0.76
C PHE A 81 14.77 11.34 0.33
N ASN A 82 15.78 11.27 1.18
CA ASN A 82 15.95 12.21 2.29
C ASN A 82 16.14 13.66 1.83
N ARG A 83 16.74 13.86 0.65
CA ARG A 83 16.97 15.18 0.07
C ARG A 83 15.68 15.80 -0.48
N ASP A 84 14.81 14.97 -1.04
CA ASP A 84 13.59 15.39 -1.73
C ASP A 84 12.35 14.59 -1.19
N PRO A 85 11.94 14.82 0.08
CA PRO A 85 10.84 14.09 0.72
C PRO A 85 9.50 14.15 -0.03
N GLU A 86 9.21 15.27 -0.68
CA GLU A 86 8.03 15.51 -1.50
C GLU A 86 7.93 14.56 -2.69
N VAL A 87 9.07 14.12 -3.23
CA VAL A 87 9.12 13.16 -4.34
C VAL A 87 8.65 11.79 -3.86
N TYR A 88 9.05 11.38 -2.65
CA TYR A 88 8.54 10.14 -2.05
C TYR A 88 7.04 10.22 -1.79
N ALA A 89 6.54 11.36 -1.28
CA ALA A 89 5.11 11.60 -1.10
C ALA A 89 4.34 11.53 -2.42
N TYR A 90 4.88 12.08 -3.51
CA TYR A 90 4.31 11.95 -4.84
C TYR A 90 4.28 10.49 -5.33
N GLY A 91 5.35 9.73 -5.11
CA GLY A 91 5.40 8.29 -5.40
C GLY A 91 4.29 7.51 -4.69
N MET A 92 4.00 7.85 -3.44
CA MET A 92 2.88 7.27 -2.67
C MET A 92 1.52 7.62 -3.27
N VAL A 93 1.32 8.85 -3.76
CA VAL A 93 0.09 9.24 -4.48
C VAL A 93 -0.08 8.40 -5.75
N CYS A 94 0.98 8.23 -6.54
CA CYS A 94 0.97 7.40 -7.74
C CYS A 94 0.63 5.94 -7.42
N ALA A 95 1.26 5.37 -6.39
CA ALA A 95 1.03 3.99 -5.96
C ALA A 95 -0.43 3.74 -5.53
N LEU A 96 -1.01 4.65 -4.73
CA LEU A 96 -2.42 4.59 -4.36
C LEU A 96 -3.35 4.78 -5.57
N GLY A 97 -3.05 5.72 -6.46
CA GLY A 97 -3.89 6.01 -7.63
C GLY A 97 -3.97 4.85 -8.62
N ILE A 98 -2.81 4.35 -9.07
CA ILE A 98 -2.76 3.20 -10.00
C ILE A 98 -3.26 1.93 -9.32
N GLY A 99 -2.90 1.72 -8.04
CA GLY A 99 -3.40 0.62 -7.24
C GLY A 99 -4.92 0.61 -7.15
N THR A 100 -5.55 1.78 -6.96
CA THR A 100 -7.01 1.93 -6.99
C THR A 100 -7.57 1.40 -8.30
N VAL A 101 -7.12 1.95 -9.43
CA VAL A 101 -7.63 1.58 -10.77
C VAL A 101 -7.51 0.08 -11.01
N TRP A 102 -6.36 -0.52 -10.66
CA TRP A 102 -6.15 -1.95 -10.81
C TRP A 102 -7.09 -2.79 -9.94
N LEU A 103 -7.30 -2.40 -8.67
CA LEU A 103 -8.24 -3.08 -7.78
C LEU A 103 -9.67 -3.00 -8.31
N ILE A 104 -10.09 -1.88 -8.93
CA ILE A 104 -11.42 -1.78 -9.57
C ILE A 104 -11.53 -2.79 -10.73
N ILE A 105 -10.55 -2.81 -11.63
CA ILE A 105 -10.55 -3.67 -12.83
C ILE A 105 -10.57 -5.15 -12.45
N THR A 106 -9.73 -5.54 -11.50
CA THR A 106 -9.64 -6.94 -11.06
C THR A 106 -10.89 -7.38 -10.30
N SER A 107 -11.49 -6.50 -9.50
CA SER A 107 -12.79 -6.74 -8.87
C SER A 107 -13.91 -6.87 -9.91
N TYR A 108 -13.84 -6.13 -11.03
CA TYR A 108 -14.79 -6.26 -12.14
C TYR A 108 -14.68 -7.64 -12.81
N TRP A 109 -13.47 -8.14 -13.00
CA TRP A 109 -13.24 -9.50 -13.50
C TRP A 109 -13.51 -10.60 -12.45
N GLY A 110 -13.78 -10.21 -11.21
CA GLY A 110 -14.00 -11.14 -10.10
C GLY A 110 -12.74 -11.90 -9.69
N PHE A 111 -11.56 -11.35 -9.95
CA PHE A 111 -10.30 -11.90 -9.45
C PHE A 111 -10.01 -11.36 -8.05
N ASN A 112 -9.68 -12.27 -7.14
CA ASN A 112 -9.29 -11.97 -5.77
C ASN A 112 -7.79 -11.64 -5.70
N VAL A 113 -7.43 -10.39 -5.95
CA VAL A 113 -6.05 -9.90 -5.97
C VAL A 113 -5.71 -9.21 -4.66
N SER A 114 -4.44 -9.23 -4.28
CA SER A 114 -4.03 -8.66 -3.01
C SER A 114 -3.80 -7.15 -3.07
N SER A 115 -4.41 -6.40 -2.15
CA SER A 115 -4.08 -4.99 -1.93
C SER A 115 -2.61 -4.81 -1.52
N THR A 116 -2.02 -5.75 -0.77
CA THR A 116 -0.58 -5.74 -0.44
C THR A 116 0.29 -5.74 -1.69
N HIS A 117 0.05 -6.64 -2.65
CA HIS A 117 0.84 -6.69 -3.87
C HIS A 117 0.70 -5.41 -4.67
N SER A 118 -0.48 -4.81 -4.63
CA SER A 118 -0.77 -3.59 -5.34
C SER A 118 0.08 -2.43 -4.84
N ILE A 119 0.08 -2.18 -3.53
CA ILE A 119 0.87 -1.08 -2.97
C ILE A 119 2.37 -1.36 -3.05
N ILE A 120 2.80 -2.61 -2.81
CA ILE A 120 4.21 -3.01 -2.84
C ILE A 120 4.78 -2.92 -4.26
N GLY A 121 4.04 -3.39 -5.26
CA GLY A 121 4.41 -3.26 -6.66
C GLY A 121 4.54 -1.80 -7.08
N GLY A 122 3.64 -0.93 -6.61
CA GLY A 122 3.72 0.51 -6.85
C GLY A 122 4.95 1.16 -6.20
N ILE A 123 5.27 0.81 -4.96
CA ILE A 123 6.45 1.32 -4.25
C ILE A 123 7.73 0.91 -4.98
N ILE A 124 7.85 -0.36 -5.38
CA ILE A 124 8.98 -0.84 -6.20
C ILE A 124 9.04 -0.05 -7.51
N GLY A 125 7.90 0.19 -8.17
CA GLY A 125 7.80 0.92 -9.43
C GLY A 125 8.41 2.31 -9.37
N PHE A 126 7.96 3.17 -8.43
CA PHE A 126 8.51 4.52 -8.35
C PHE A 126 9.94 4.55 -7.79
N ALA A 127 10.29 3.65 -6.87
CA ALA A 127 11.63 3.58 -6.31
C ALA A 127 12.68 3.27 -7.37
N LEU A 128 12.38 2.32 -8.27
CA LEU A 128 13.25 1.99 -9.40
C LEU A 128 13.43 3.15 -10.37
N VAL A 129 12.43 4.02 -10.52
CA VAL A 129 12.52 5.19 -11.40
C VAL A 129 13.39 6.29 -10.80
N TRP A 130 13.33 6.50 -9.48
CA TRP A 130 14.01 7.61 -8.83
C TRP A 130 15.54 7.43 -8.74
N ASP A 131 15.99 6.30 -8.19
CA ASP A 131 17.42 6.05 -7.91
C ASP A 131 17.84 4.61 -8.27
N GLY A 132 17.10 4.01 -9.21
CA GLY A 132 17.40 2.68 -9.75
C GLY A 132 17.26 1.55 -8.72
N PRO A 133 17.97 0.43 -8.93
CA PRO A 133 17.91 -0.75 -8.07
C PRO A 133 18.32 -0.49 -6.60
N ASN A 134 19.08 0.57 -6.33
CA ASN A 134 19.59 0.89 -5.00
C ASN A 134 18.50 1.50 -4.09
N ALA A 135 17.52 2.20 -4.66
CA ALA A 135 16.36 2.69 -3.92
C ALA A 135 15.37 1.59 -3.51
N VAL A 136 15.61 0.32 -3.88
CA VAL A 136 14.78 -0.82 -3.48
C VAL A 136 15.55 -1.72 -2.51
N VAL A 137 14.95 -1.98 -1.35
CA VAL A 137 15.48 -2.91 -0.35
C VAL A 137 15.18 -4.35 -0.80
N TRP A 138 16.04 -4.90 -1.66
CA TRP A 138 15.88 -6.26 -2.21
C TRP A 138 16.02 -7.35 -1.16
N ALA A 139 17.18 -7.38 -0.49
CA ALA A 139 17.50 -8.35 0.55
C ALA A 139 18.54 -7.73 1.51
N ARG A 140 18.08 -7.26 2.67
CA ARG A 140 18.93 -6.79 3.77
C ARG A 140 19.08 -7.91 4.79
N LYS A 141 20.30 -8.37 5.03
CA LYS A 141 20.57 -9.42 6.02
C LYS A 141 20.17 -8.94 7.42
N ASP A 142 19.37 -9.72 8.11
CA ASP A 142 18.99 -9.49 9.51
C ASP A 142 19.06 -10.83 10.24
N SER A 143 20.17 -11.07 10.93
CA SER A 143 20.43 -12.33 11.65
C SER A 143 19.52 -12.55 12.85
N GLY A 144 18.79 -11.51 13.29
CA GLY A 144 17.83 -11.60 14.40
C GLY A 144 16.40 -11.91 13.97
N SER A 145 16.08 -11.92 12.67
CA SER A 145 14.74 -12.21 12.15
C SER A 145 14.68 -13.53 11.40
N PHE A 146 13.50 -14.17 11.37
CA PHE A 146 13.21 -15.25 10.44
C PHE A 146 12.19 -14.76 9.41
N PRO A 147 12.44 -14.93 8.09
CA PRO A 147 13.68 -15.37 7.46
C PRO A 147 14.86 -14.41 7.75
N PRO A 148 16.13 -14.87 7.62
CA PRO A 148 17.33 -14.10 7.99
C PRO A 148 17.66 -12.93 7.03
N TYR A 149 16.66 -12.48 6.28
CA TYR A 149 16.71 -11.39 5.34
C TYR A 149 15.38 -10.64 5.39
N LYS A 150 15.44 -9.31 5.33
CA LYS A 150 14.31 -8.40 5.16
C LYS A 150 14.34 -7.81 3.75
N GLY A 151 13.21 -7.27 3.30
CA GLY A 151 13.08 -6.68 1.97
C GLY A 151 12.24 -7.51 1.02
N VAL A 152 12.23 -7.12 -0.26
CA VAL A 152 11.35 -7.66 -1.31
C VAL A 152 11.45 -9.19 -1.43
N VAL A 153 12.65 -9.77 -1.33
CA VAL A 153 12.82 -11.24 -1.47
C VAL A 153 12.06 -12.01 -0.39
N ALA A 154 12.16 -11.60 0.87
CA ALA A 154 11.46 -12.25 1.98
C ALA A 154 9.94 -12.13 1.84
N ILE A 155 9.49 -10.97 1.37
CA ILE A 155 8.07 -10.70 1.07
C ILE A 155 7.57 -11.64 -0.03
N VAL A 156 8.24 -11.70 -1.18
CA VAL A 156 7.86 -12.56 -2.31
C VAL A 156 7.85 -14.03 -1.90
N LEU A 157 8.84 -14.50 -1.14
CA LEU A 157 8.85 -15.87 -0.63
C LEU A 157 7.62 -16.17 0.23
N SER A 158 7.21 -15.24 1.09
CA SER A 158 6.00 -15.42 1.90
C SER A 158 4.75 -15.58 1.04
N TRP A 159 4.64 -14.86 -0.09
CA TRP A 159 3.48 -14.95 -0.99
C TRP A 159 3.33 -16.31 -1.68
N PHE A 160 4.41 -17.08 -1.80
CA PHE A 160 4.33 -18.47 -2.29
C PHE A 160 4.12 -19.48 -1.16
N VAL A 161 4.77 -19.29 -0.01
CA VAL A 161 4.71 -20.24 1.10
C VAL A 161 3.37 -20.17 1.85
N SER A 162 2.84 -18.98 2.11
CA SER A 162 1.64 -18.80 2.92
C SER A 162 0.38 -19.45 2.33
N PRO A 163 0.11 -19.38 1.01
CA PRO A 163 -1.06 -20.04 0.41
C PRO A 163 -0.96 -21.56 0.47
N ILE A 164 0.24 -22.12 0.26
CA ILE A 164 0.49 -23.56 0.35
C ILE A 164 0.25 -24.03 1.78
N LEU A 165 0.82 -23.33 2.77
CA LEU A 165 0.64 -23.64 4.18
C LEU A 165 -0.83 -23.51 4.61
N SER A 166 -1.53 -22.49 4.11
CA SER A 166 -2.96 -22.30 4.36
C SER A 166 -3.78 -23.44 3.77
N GLY A 167 -3.46 -23.89 2.55
CA GLY A 167 -4.10 -25.04 1.92
C GLY A 167 -3.86 -26.34 2.68
N LEU A 168 -2.62 -26.63 3.09
CA LEU A 168 -2.29 -27.81 3.88
C LEU A 168 -3.00 -27.79 5.25
N THR A 169 -3.02 -26.62 5.91
CA THR A 169 -3.67 -26.47 7.22
C THR A 169 -5.18 -26.61 7.10
N ALA A 170 -5.81 -26.00 6.08
CA ALA A 170 -7.25 -26.11 5.84
C ALA A 170 -7.65 -27.55 5.48
N ALA A 171 -6.86 -28.22 4.64
CA ALA A 171 -7.04 -29.63 4.33
C ALA A 171 -6.94 -30.48 5.60
N LEU A 172 -5.95 -30.25 6.47
CA LEU A 172 -5.80 -30.98 7.72
C LEU A 172 -6.99 -30.76 8.66
N ILE A 173 -7.40 -29.51 8.88
CA ILE A 173 -8.55 -29.18 9.75
C ILE A 173 -9.81 -29.84 9.20
N PHE A 174 -10.08 -29.71 7.91
CA PHE A 174 -11.26 -30.32 7.30
C PHE A 174 -11.19 -31.84 7.29
N PHE A 175 -10.01 -32.44 7.08
CA PHE A 175 -9.83 -33.90 7.17
C PHE A 175 -10.16 -34.43 8.57
N VAL A 176 -9.69 -33.73 9.62
CA VAL A 176 -9.98 -34.09 11.02
C VAL A 176 -11.48 -33.96 11.30
N VAL A 177 -12.10 -32.83 10.93
CA VAL A 177 -13.56 -32.62 11.12
C VAL A 177 -14.36 -33.65 10.33
N ARG A 178 -14.00 -33.92 9.07
CA ARG A 178 -14.67 -34.91 8.21
C ARG A 178 -14.61 -36.31 8.79
N SER A 179 -13.46 -36.71 9.30
CA SER A 179 -13.24 -38.08 9.79
C SER A 179 -13.78 -38.30 11.19
N LEU A 180 -13.55 -37.35 12.10
CA LEU A 180 -13.92 -37.48 13.50
C LEU A 180 -15.35 -36.99 13.79
N VAL A 181 -15.92 -36.10 12.98
CA VAL A 181 -17.25 -35.51 13.22
C VAL A 181 -18.24 -35.92 12.15
N LEU A 182 -17.99 -35.56 10.88
CA LEU A 182 -19.01 -35.61 9.83
C LEU A 182 -19.37 -37.04 9.37
N ARG A 183 -18.41 -37.97 9.39
CA ARG A 183 -18.62 -39.38 8.99
C ARG A 183 -19.06 -40.30 10.14
N GLN A 184 -19.22 -39.77 11.35
CA GLN A 184 -19.64 -40.56 12.51
C GLN A 184 -21.16 -40.77 12.53
N LYS A 185 -21.60 -41.91 13.07
CA LYS A 185 -23.05 -42.23 13.21
C LYS A 185 -23.81 -41.20 14.08
N ASN A 186 -23.12 -40.60 15.06
CA ASN A 186 -23.66 -39.57 15.97
C ASN A 186 -23.19 -38.15 15.61
N ALA A 187 -23.02 -37.85 14.31
CA ALA A 187 -22.47 -36.59 13.82
C ALA A 187 -23.18 -35.34 14.39
N TYR A 188 -24.52 -35.36 14.49
CA TYR A 188 -25.30 -34.24 15.02
C TYR A 188 -24.91 -33.85 16.45
N SER A 189 -24.87 -34.82 17.36
CA SER A 189 -24.49 -34.56 18.77
C SER A 189 -23.04 -34.10 18.85
N LEU A 190 -22.16 -34.72 18.06
CA LEU A 190 -20.74 -34.43 18.06
C LEU A 190 -20.43 -33.03 17.50
N ALA A 191 -21.18 -32.56 16.51
CA ALA A 191 -21.06 -31.21 15.97
C ALA A 191 -21.22 -30.14 17.07
N PHE A 192 -22.20 -30.30 17.97
CA PHE A 192 -22.35 -29.38 19.10
C PHE A 192 -21.22 -29.49 20.11
N TRP A 193 -20.71 -30.69 20.37
CA TRP A 193 -19.57 -30.88 21.27
C TRP A 193 -18.25 -30.36 20.69
N THR A 194 -18.15 -30.21 19.38
CA THR A 194 -16.99 -29.59 18.73
C THR A 194 -17.01 -28.06 18.79
N LEU A 195 -18.14 -27.42 19.10
CA LEU A 195 -18.26 -25.96 19.19
C LEU A 195 -17.28 -25.34 20.22
N PRO A 196 -17.25 -25.77 21.50
CA PRO A 196 -16.37 -25.15 22.49
C PRO A 196 -14.86 -25.17 22.16
N PRO A 197 -14.23 -26.31 21.77
CA PRO A 197 -12.81 -26.30 21.47
C PRO A 197 -12.48 -25.46 20.24
N PHE A 198 -13.34 -25.44 19.21
CA PHE A 198 -13.12 -24.61 18.04
C PHE A 198 -13.31 -23.11 18.33
N VAL A 199 -14.29 -22.73 19.14
CA VAL A 199 -14.43 -21.33 19.61
C VAL A 199 -13.22 -20.91 20.43
N LEU A 200 -12.71 -21.78 21.32
CA LEU A 200 -11.51 -21.51 22.11
C LEU A 200 -10.31 -21.20 21.21
N ILE A 201 -10.01 -22.10 20.28
CA ILE A 201 -8.87 -21.97 19.36
C ILE A 201 -9.02 -20.74 18.46
N THR A 202 -10.21 -20.54 17.88
CA THR A 202 -10.50 -19.41 16.99
C THR A 202 -10.37 -18.08 17.72
N THR A 203 -10.94 -17.99 18.93
CA THR A 203 -10.87 -16.77 19.75
C THR A 203 -9.43 -16.49 20.16
N PHE A 204 -8.69 -17.52 20.60
CA PHE A 204 -7.30 -17.38 21.00
C PHE A 204 -6.43 -16.84 19.85
N ILE A 205 -6.51 -17.45 18.66
CA ILE A 205 -5.73 -17.03 17.48
C ILE A 205 -6.01 -15.57 17.14
N ASN A 206 -7.28 -15.18 17.06
CA ASN A 206 -7.65 -13.82 16.67
C ASN A 206 -7.28 -12.78 17.74
N LEU A 207 -7.52 -13.06 19.02
CA LEU A 207 -7.14 -12.14 20.10
C LEU A 207 -5.62 -12.04 20.26
N TYR A 208 -4.91 -13.14 20.11
CA TYR A 208 -3.45 -13.13 20.17
C TYR A 208 -2.86 -12.26 19.05
N PHE A 209 -3.39 -12.38 17.83
CA PHE A 209 -3.03 -11.50 16.72
C PHE A 209 -3.31 -10.02 17.04
N VAL A 210 -4.50 -9.72 17.59
CA VAL A 210 -4.89 -8.35 17.98
C VAL A 210 -3.94 -7.79 19.05
N PHE A 211 -3.60 -8.55 20.08
CA PHE A 211 -2.77 -8.05 21.19
C PHE A 211 -1.27 -8.00 20.87
N THR A 212 -0.79 -8.83 19.95
CA THR A 212 0.63 -8.81 19.54
C THR A 212 0.92 -7.81 18.43
N LYS A 213 -0.04 -7.55 17.52
CA LYS A 213 0.14 -6.63 16.40
C LYS A 213 -0.72 -5.37 16.51
N GLY A 214 -2.02 -5.53 16.71
CA GLY A 214 -2.98 -4.43 16.63
C GLY A 214 -2.89 -3.45 17.79
N ALA A 215 -2.70 -3.95 19.02
CA ALA A 215 -2.75 -3.14 20.24
C ALA A 215 -1.38 -2.96 20.92
N LYS A 216 -0.34 -3.69 20.51
CA LYS A 216 0.97 -3.71 21.21
C LYS A 216 1.52 -2.31 21.45
N LYS A 217 1.65 -1.48 20.41
CA LYS A 217 2.17 -0.10 20.53
C LYS A 217 1.31 0.80 21.44
N ALA A 218 -0.01 0.57 21.48
CA ALA A 218 -0.91 1.32 22.36
C ALA A 218 -0.78 0.86 23.83
N LEU A 219 -0.65 -0.45 24.05
CA LEU A 219 -0.57 -1.08 25.37
C LEU A 219 0.82 -0.96 26.01
N SER A 220 1.89 -0.86 25.21
CA SER A 220 3.26 -0.65 25.67
C SER A 220 3.53 0.77 26.21
N SER A 221 2.55 1.67 26.18
CA SER A 221 2.72 3.06 26.63
C SER A 221 2.91 3.21 28.15
N ASN A 222 2.43 2.25 28.94
CA ASN A 222 2.45 2.33 30.41
C ASN A 222 3.15 1.14 31.10
N ASP A 223 3.47 0.05 30.38
CA ASP A 223 3.99 -1.20 30.94
C ASP A 223 4.69 -2.01 29.83
N GLU A 224 5.68 -2.87 30.13
CA GLU A 224 6.27 -3.77 29.13
C GLU A 224 5.25 -4.82 28.67
N TRP A 225 4.56 -4.55 27.55
CA TRP A 225 3.63 -5.49 26.92
C TRP A 225 4.39 -6.58 26.16
N THR A 226 4.64 -7.71 26.83
CA THR A 226 5.32 -8.88 26.27
C THR A 226 4.37 -9.81 25.51
N ASP A 227 4.91 -10.59 24.57
CA ASP A 227 4.12 -11.56 23.80
C ASP A 227 3.55 -12.67 24.70
N ALA A 228 4.25 -13.01 25.79
CA ALA A 228 3.75 -13.92 26.82
C ALA A 228 2.51 -13.36 27.55
N LYS A 229 2.52 -12.06 27.90
CA LYS A 229 1.36 -11.38 28.51
C LYS A 229 0.18 -11.35 27.52
N ALA A 230 0.46 -11.06 26.25
CA ALA A 230 -0.55 -11.12 25.18
C ALA A 230 -1.17 -12.52 25.03
N ALA A 231 -0.34 -13.58 25.04
CA ALA A 231 -0.81 -14.96 24.98
C ALA A 231 -1.70 -15.32 26.18
N TRP A 232 -1.30 -14.95 27.39
CA TRP A 232 -2.07 -15.24 28.59
C TRP A 232 -3.42 -14.52 28.61
N VAL A 233 -3.44 -13.22 28.30
CA VAL A 233 -4.69 -12.44 28.21
C VAL A 233 -5.61 -13.01 27.13
N SER A 234 -5.06 -13.38 25.97
CA SER A 234 -5.81 -14.02 24.89
C SER A 234 -6.41 -15.36 25.33
N ALA A 235 -5.65 -16.17 26.07
CA ALA A 235 -6.11 -17.45 26.60
C ALA A 235 -7.23 -17.27 27.64
N CYS A 236 -7.11 -16.30 28.55
CA CYS A 236 -8.16 -16.00 29.54
C CYS A 236 -9.46 -15.55 28.87
N ILE A 237 -9.39 -14.64 27.89
CA ILE A 237 -10.59 -14.20 27.16
C ILE A 237 -11.17 -15.34 26.34
N ALA A 238 -10.34 -16.13 25.65
CA ALA A 238 -10.79 -17.28 24.89
C ALA A 238 -11.48 -18.32 25.79
N ALA A 239 -10.95 -18.58 26.98
CA ALA A 239 -11.59 -19.45 27.97
C ALA A 239 -12.93 -18.88 28.44
N GLY A 240 -13.00 -17.58 28.71
CA GLY A 240 -14.25 -16.88 29.09
C GLY A 240 -15.33 -16.98 28.01
N ILE A 241 -14.99 -16.70 26.74
CA ILE A 241 -15.91 -16.83 25.61
C ILE A 241 -16.34 -18.29 25.43
N THR A 242 -15.42 -19.24 25.61
CA THR A 242 -15.73 -20.67 25.52
C THR A 242 -16.69 -21.13 26.61
N LEU A 243 -16.52 -20.66 27.85
CA LEU A 243 -17.48 -20.93 28.94
C LEU A 243 -18.85 -20.35 28.61
N LEU A 244 -18.91 -19.13 28.08
CA LEU A 244 -20.16 -18.52 27.61
C LEU A 244 -20.79 -19.34 26.47
N THR A 245 -19.98 -19.88 25.55
CA THR A 245 -20.45 -20.79 24.51
C THR A 245 -21.06 -22.05 25.12
N ILE A 246 -20.42 -22.65 26.13
CA ILE A 246 -20.89 -23.87 26.78
C ILE A 246 -22.22 -23.65 27.53
N PHE A 247 -22.30 -22.60 28.35
CA PHE A 247 -23.44 -22.40 29.25
C PHE A 247 -24.60 -21.64 28.60
N VAL A 248 -24.34 -20.80 27.60
CA VAL A 248 -25.35 -19.93 26.98
C VAL A 248 -25.60 -20.32 25.53
N ALA A 249 -24.56 -20.36 24.69
CA ALA A 249 -24.76 -20.58 23.26
C ALA A 249 -25.23 -22.00 22.96
N LEU A 250 -24.58 -23.04 23.48
CA LEU A 250 -24.95 -24.44 23.24
C LEU A 250 -26.42 -24.77 23.52
N PRO A 251 -27.00 -24.43 24.70
CA PRO A 251 -28.42 -24.72 24.94
C PRO A 251 -29.35 -23.93 24.01
N LEU A 252 -29.00 -22.69 23.67
CA LEU A 252 -29.77 -21.89 22.72
C LEU A 252 -29.70 -22.46 21.30
N LEU A 253 -28.50 -22.82 20.83
CA LEU A 253 -28.26 -23.38 19.51
C LEU A 253 -28.96 -24.73 19.35
N ARG A 254 -28.92 -25.60 20.38
CA ARG A 254 -29.71 -26.85 20.39
C ARG A 254 -31.20 -26.57 20.33
N LYS A 255 -31.71 -25.58 21.07
CA LYS A 255 -33.13 -25.18 21.02
C LYS A 255 -33.52 -24.61 19.66
N MET A 256 -32.63 -23.88 18.98
CA MET A 256 -32.85 -23.33 17.64
C MET A 256 -32.83 -24.44 16.58
N ALA A 257 -31.86 -25.36 16.65
CA ALA A 257 -31.77 -26.49 15.73
C ALA A 257 -33.02 -27.38 15.83
N ASN A 258 -33.49 -27.69 17.05
CA ASN A 258 -34.72 -28.47 17.27
C ASN A 258 -36.00 -27.76 16.79
N ARG A 259 -35.96 -26.44 16.53
CA ARG A 259 -37.08 -25.71 15.91
C ARG A 259 -37.07 -25.76 14.39
N GLN A 260 -35.92 -26.06 13.78
CA GLN A 260 -35.76 -26.08 12.32
C GLN A 260 -35.74 -27.50 11.75
N PHE A 261 -35.40 -28.50 12.56
CA PHE A 261 -35.29 -29.88 12.12
C PHE A 261 -36.14 -30.80 13.00
N ASP A 262 -36.76 -31.79 12.38
CA ASP A 262 -37.51 -32.84 13.06
C ASP A 262 -36.56 -33.89 13.70
N SER A 263 -37.14 -34.87 14.39
CA SER A 263 -36.40 -35.98 15.00
C SER A 263 -35.62 -36.80 13.98
N ASP A 264 -36.13 -36.91 12.76
CA ASP A 264 -35.58 -37.72 11.67
C ASP A 264 -34.48 -36.99 10.89
N GLY A 265 -34.38 -35.67 11.06
CA GLY A 265 -33.34 -34.83 10.49
C GLY A 265 -33.72 -34.04 9.26
N ASN A 266 -35.00 -34.06 8.90
CA ASN A 266 -35.53 -33.25 7.82
C ASN A 266 -35.86 -31.86 8.34
N ARG A 267 -35.73 -30.88 7.45
CA ARG A 267 -36.09 -29.50 7.75
C ARG A 267 -37.60 -29.40 7.90
N ILE A 268 -38.06 -28.82 9.02
CA ILE A 268 -39.48 -28.62 9.29
C ILE A 268 -40.01 -27.56 8.32
N VAL A 269 -40.63 -28.01 7.23
CA VAL A 269 -41.35 -27.14 6.30
C VAL A 269 -42.65 -26.76 7.00
N LYS A 270 -42.79 -25.49 7.41
CA LYS A 270 -44.10 -24.99 7.84
C LYS A 270 -45.05 -25.11 6.65
N PRO A 271 -46.21 -25.79 6.78
CA PRO A 271 -47.20 -25.77 5.71
C PRO A 271 -47.52 -24.31 5.40
N VAL A 272 -47.33 -23.91 4.15
CA VAL A 272 -47.86 -22.65 3.65
C VAL A 272 -49.36 -22.72 3.93
N ASN A 273 -49.89 -21.81 4.74
CA ASN A 273 -51.32 -21.77 5.05
C ASN A 273 -52.11 -21.78 3.73
N THR A 274 -52.71 -22.93 3.41
CA THR A 274 -53.62 -23.16 2.29
C THR A 274 -54.98 -22.51 2.55
N GLU A 275 -54.98 -21.33 3.19
CA GLU A 275 -56.16 -20.49 3.37
C GLU A 275 -56.10 -19.23 2.47
N LEU A 276 -54.98 -18.99 1.79
CA LEU A 276 -54.90 -17.98 0.71
C LEU A 276 -55.05 -18.56 -0.70
N GLN A 277 -55.39 -19.84 -0.86
CA GLN A 277 -55.62 -20.50 -2.16
C GLN A 277 -57.10 -20.71 -2.53
N ASN A 278 -58.04 -20.31 -1.67
CA ASN A 278 -59.49 -20.43 -1.93
C ASN A 278 -60.19 -19.11 -2.27
N VAL A 279 -59.48 -18.12 -2.82
CA VAL A 279 -60.09 -16.86 -3.33
C VAL A 279 -59.96 -16.68 -4.85
N SER A 280 -59.48 -17.68 -5.60
CA SER A 280 -59.47 -17.55 -7.07
C SER A 280 -59.53 -18.89 -7.78
N ALA A 281 -60.66 -19.59 -7.61
CA ALA A 281 -61.01 -20.74 -8.44
C ALA A 281 -62.49 -20.65 -8.83
N THR A 282 -62.88 -19.55 -9.50
CA THR A 282 -64.05 -19.45 -10.42
C THR A 282 -64.13 -18.05 -11.03
N GLY A 283 -64.03 -17.97 -12.37
CA GLY A 283 -64.28 -16.78 -13.21
C GLY A 283 -63.13 -15.77 -13.24
N ASP A 284 -62.56 -15.30 -14.34
CA ASP A 284 -62.90 -15.40 -15.76
C ASP A 284 -61.60 -15.31 -16.58
N LEU A 285 -61.62 -15.93 -17.75
CA LEU A 285 -60.61 -15.73 -18.78
C LEU A 285 -60.79 -14.32 -19.36
N GLU A 286 -60.06 -13.33 -18.85
CA GLU A 286 -59.87 -12.07 -19.55
C GLU A 286 -58.39 -11.81 -19.84
N GLN A 287 -58.10 -11.66 -21.13
CA GLN A 287 -56.92 -11.02 -21.65
C GLN A 287 -56.80 -9.61 -21.03
N SER A 288 -55.89 -9.44 -20.08
CA SER A 288 -55.37 -8.12 -19.74
C SER A 288 -53.87 -8.12 -19.98
N GLY A 289 -53.48 -7.57 -21.14
CA GLY A 289 -52.12 -7.09 -21.33
C GLY A 289 -51.85 -6.01 -20.30
N ASP A 290 -51.06 -6.35 -19.29
CA ASP A 290 -50.59 -5.38 -18.29
C ASP A 290 -49.52 -4.49 -18.93
N ASN A 291 -49.99 -3.46 -19.64
CA ASN A 291 -49.25 -2.22 -19.87
C ASN A 291 -49.14 -1.46 -18.54
N THR A 292 -48.42 -2.00 -17.55
CA THR A 292 -47.97 -1.17 -16.43
C THR A 292 -46.73 -0.43 -16.89
N GLU A 293 -46.87 0.88 -17.10
CA GLU A 293 -45.72 1.77 -17.23
C GLU A 293 -44.73 1.50 -16.08
N PRO A 294 -43.41 1.43 -16.33
CA PRO A 294 -42.43 1.22 -15.28
C PRO A 294 -42.58 2.35 -14.26
N ARG A 295 -42.99 2.00 -13.04
CA ARG A 295 -43.18 2.91 -11.91
C ARG A 295 -41.98 3.86 -11.84
N LYS A 296 -42.17 5.14 -12.20
CA LYS A 296 -41.09 6.14 -12.25
C LYS A 296 -40.50 6.32 -10.84
N LEU A 297 -39.47 5.54 -10.53
CA LEU A 297 -38.73 5.63 -9.28
C LEU A 297 -38.17 7.05 -9.15
N SER A 298 -38.37 7.66 -7.97
CA SER A 298 -37.74 8.94 -7.62
C SER A 298 -36.21 8.83 -7.78
N ASN A 299 -35.53 9.93 -8.12
CA ASN A 299 -34.06 9.95 -8.23
C ASN A 299 -33.38 9.39 -6.97
N TRP A 300 -33.98 9.60 -5.79
CA TRP A 300 -33.48 9.05 -4.54
C TRP A 300 -33.67 7.53 -4.42
N GLN A 301 -34.79 7.00 -4.92
CA GLN A 301 -35.02 5.55 -4.96
C GLN A 301 -34.14 4.86 -6.01
N LYS A 302 -33.86 5.52 -7.15
CA LYS A 302 -32.90 5.03 -8.16
C LYS A 302 -31.49 4.99 -7.60
N PHE A 303 -31.06 6.07 -6.93
CA PHE A 303 -29.76 6.13 -6.26
C PHE A 303 -29.64 5.09 -5.15
N SER A 304 -30.65 4.99 -4.28
CA SER A 304 -30.68 3.98 -3.21
C SER A 304 -30.63 2.56 -3.77
N LYS A 305 -31.39 2.26 -4.83
CA LYS A 305 -31.40 0.93 -5.46
C LYS A 305 -30.08 0.62 -6.17
N ALA A 306 -29.43 1.62 -6.76
CA ALA A 306 -28.09 1.46 -7.34
C ALA A 306 -27.03 1.22 -6.24
N ALA A 307 -27.11 1.95 -5.12
CA ALA A 307 -26.20 1.80 -3.99
C ALA A 307 -26.36 0.45 -3.26
N THR A 308 -27.57 -0.11 -3.20
CA THR A 308 -27.81 -1.44 -2.60
C THR A 308 -27.70 -2.60 -3.58
N HIS A 309 -27.54 -2.33 -4.89
CA HIS A 309 -27.50 -3.38 -5.91
C HIS A 309 -26.46 -4.45 -5.59
N GLY A 310 -25.26 -4.04 -5.17
CA GLY A 310 -24.18 -4.94 -4.79
C GLY A 310 -24.52 -5.87 -3.63
N MET A 311 -25.49 -5.52 -2.77
CA MET A 311 -25.89 -6.34 -1.62
C MET A 311 -26.98 -7.37 -1.95
N ASP A 312 -27.75 -7.13 -3.00
CA ASP A 312 -28.94 -7.93 -3.37
C ASP A 312 -28.65 -8.94 -4.51
N VAL A 313 -27.39 -9.05 -4.96
CA VAL A 313 -26.99 -9.97 -6.03
C VAL A 313 -27.02 -11.43 -5.58
N ASP A 314 -27.70 -12.29 -6.32
CA ASP A 314 -27.60 -13.75 -6.16
C ASP A 314 -26.29 -14.28 -6.76
N ILE A 315 -25.37 -14.70 -5.90
CA ILE A 315 -24.08 -15.25 -6.30
C ILE A 315 -24.14 -16.72 -6.72
N HIS A 316 -25.18 -17.48 -6.36
CA HIS A 316 -25.30 -18.92 -6.65
C HIS A 316 -25.93 -19.22 -8.00
N SER A 317 -26.49 -18.21 -8.66
CA SER A 317 -27.02 -18.32 -10.03
C SER A 317 -26.02 -18.99 -11.00
N VAL A 318 -24.72 -18.76 -10.82
CA VAL A 318 -23.67 -19.34 -11.68
C VAL A 318 -23.56 -20.86 -11.61
N VAL A 319 -24.02 -21.49 -10.53
CA VAL A 319 -24.05 -22.96 -10.41
C VAL A 319 -25.03 -23.58 -11.41
N LYS A 320 -26.09 -22.84 -11.76
CA LYS A 320 -27.09 -23.28 -12.75
C LYS A 320 -26.72 -22.94 -14.18
N THR A 321 -25.91 -21.90 -14.39
CA THR A 321 -25.57 -21.41 -15.74
C THR A 321 -24.27 -21.98 -16.29
N ASP A 322 -23.33 -22.37 -15.42
CA ASP A 322 -22.03 -22.92 -15.82
C ASP A 322 -21.95 -24.40 -15.42
N GLU A 323 -22.01 -25.27 -16.42
CA GLU A 323 -22.00 -26.73 -16.27
C GLU A 323 -20.79 -27.22 -15.47
N LYS A 324 -19.61 -26.65 -15.70
CA LYS A 324 -18.38 -27.06 -15.00
C LYS A 324 -18.44 -26.76 -13.51
N ILE A 325 -19.08 -25.64 -13.13
CA ILE A 325 -19.28 -25.28 -11.72
C ILE A 325 -20.37 -26.19 -11.14
N GLY A 326 -21.45 -26.46 -11.86
CA GLY A 326 -22.48 -27.42 -11.47
C GLY A 326 -21.90 -28.79 -11.12
N ASP A 327 -21.14 -29.38 -12.03
CA ASP A 327 -20.50 -30.69 -11.87
C ASP A 327 -19.57 -30.76 -10.66
N MET A 328 -18.77 -29.71 -10.43
CA MET A 328 -17.89 -29.60 -9.25
C MET A 328 -18.70 -29.60 -7.95
N HIS A 329 -19.84 -28.91 -7.94
CA HIS A 329 -20.72 -28.85 -6.77
C HIS A 329 -21.46 -30.17 -6.54
N GLU A 330 -21.78 -30.92 -7.58
CA GLU A 330 -22.39 -32.24 -7.46
C GLU A 330 -21.41 -33.31 -6.99
N ALA A 331 -20.15 -33.23 -7.42
CA ALA A 331 -19.09 -34.18 -7.05
C ALA A 331 -18.70 -34.16 -5.57
N ALA A 332 -18.88 -33.04 -4.86
CA ALA A 332 -18.47 -32.94 -3.46
C ALA A 332 -19.41 -33.68 -2.51
N GLU A 333 -18.84 -34.39 -1.53
CA GLU A 333 -19.56 -35.18 -0.53
C GLU A 333 -20.61 -34.32 0.20
N LYS A 334 -21.85 -34.82 0.22
CA LYS A 334 -22.97 -34.17 0.89
C LYS A 334 -23.08 -34.73 2.31
N PHE A 335 -22.95 -33.86 3.31
CA PHE A 335 -23.14 -34.20 4.71
C PHE A 335 -24.57 -33.87 5.15
N GLU A 336 -24.96 -34.39 6.31
CA GLU A 336 -26.26 -34.15 6.93
C GLU A 336 -26.50 -32.64 7.16
N GLU A 337 -27.65 -32.12 6.73
CA GLU A 337 -27.96 -30.68 6.79
C GLU A 337 -27.99 -30.16 8.24
N ARG A 338 -28.46 -30.97 9.20
CA ARG A 338 -28.44 -30.63 10.64
C ARG A 338 -27.03 -30.36 11.16
N VAL A 339 -26.05 -31.14 10.69
CA VAL A 339 -24.65 -31.03 11.11
C VAL A 339 -24.03 -29.77 10.53
N GLU A 340 -24.23 -29.52 9.24
CA GLU A 340 -23.77 -28.31 8.57
C GLU A 340 -24.41 -27.05 9.18
N TYR A 341 -25.69 -27.13 9.59
CA TYR A 341 -26.35 -26.04 10.32
C TYR A 341 -25.66 -25.72 11.66
N ALA A 342 -25.20 -26.72 12.42
CA ALA A 342 -24.45 -26.46 13.65
C ALA A 342 -23.10 -25.77 13.38
N PHE A 343 -22.41 -26.14 12.29
CA PHE A 343 -21.16 -25.49 11.87
C PHE A 343 -21.37 -24.09 11.28
N SER A 344 -22.57 -23.76 10.79
CA SER A 344 -22.89 -22.42 10.28
C SER A 344 -22.65 -21.34 11.35
N TYR A 345 -22.89 -21.65 12.62
CA TYR A 345 -22.60 -20.74 13.73
C TYR A 345 -21.11 -20.53 13.97
N LEU A 346 -20.31 -21.60 13.88
CA LEU A 346 -18.84 -21.48 13.95
C LEU A 346 -18.32 -20.62 12.83
N GLN A 347 -18.84 -20.83 11.62
CA GLN A 347 -18.43 -20.10 10.44
C GLN A 347 -18.73 -18.61 10.56
N VAL A 348 -19.93 -18.22 11.01
CA VAL A 348 -20.25 -16.80 11.22
C VAL A 348 -19.35 -16.20 12.30
N PHE A 349 -19.10 -16.93 13.38
CA PHE A 349 -18.22 -16.47 14.46
C PHE A 349 -16.77 -16.29 13.99
N SER A 350 -16.21 -17.25 13.25
CA SER A 350 -14.86 -17.13 12.68
C SER A 350 -14.79 -16.00 11.66
N ALA A 351 -15.76 -15.86 10.77
CA ALA A 351 -15.83 -14.78 9.80
C ALA A 351 -15.83 -13.38 10.46
N ILE A 352 -16.57 -13.21 11.57
CA ILE A 352 -16.56 -11.97 12.37
C ILE A 352 -15.17 -11.68 12.94
N CYS A 353 -14.50 -12.69 13.50
CA CYS A 353 -13.16 -12.51 14.07
C CYS A 353 -12.14 -12.18 12.98
N VAL A 354 -12.22 -12.86 11.83
CA VAL A 354 -11.35 -12.64 10.68
C VAL A 354 -11.56 -11.26 10.09
N ILE A 355 -12.80 -10.79 9.88
CA ILE A 355 -13.03 -9.45 9.31
C ILE A 355 -12.57 -8.33 10.26
N PHE A 356 -12.69 -8.54 11.57
CA PHE A 356 -12.16 -7.58 12.54
C PHE A 356 -10.63 -7.48 12.45
N ALA A 357 -9.94 -8.63 12.41
CA ALA A 357 -8.49 -8.68 12.21
C ALA A 357 -8.06 -8.13 10.84
N HIS A 358 -8.87 -8.37 9.80
CA HIS A 358 -8.70 -7.85 8.46
C HIS A 358 -8.74 -6.32 8.46
N GLY A 359 -9.81 -5.71 8.98
CA GLY A 359 -9.93 -4.25 9.06
C GLY A 359 -8.75 -3.59 9.79
N ALA A 360 -8.24 -4.22 10.85
CA ALA A 360 -7.06 -3.75 11.59
C ALA A 360 -5.76 -3.78 10.76
N GLY A 361 -5.59 -4.78 9.89
CA GLY A 361 -4.39 -4.93 9.06
C GLY A 361 -4.45 -4.10 7.78
N GLU A 362 -5.55 -4.24 7.05
CA GLU A 362 -5.68 -3.78 5.66
C GLU A 362 -5.78 -2.27 5.55
N VAL A 363 -6.40 -1.58 6.52
CA VAL A 363 -6.48 -0.11 6.52
C VAL A 363 -5.09 0.53 6.44
N GLY A 364 -4.05 -0.17 6.89
CA GLY A 364 -2.67 0.27 6.79
C GLY A 364 -2.16 0.48 5.37
N TYR A 365 -2.70 -0.22 4.36
CA TYR A 365 -2.26 -0.10 2.97
C TYR A 365 -2.62 1.24 2.32
N MET A 366 -3.65 1.91 2.82
CA MET A 366 -4.07 3.24 2.38
C MET A 366 -3.68 4.31 3.40
N ALA A 367 -3.82 4.01 4.70
CA ALA A 367 -3.53 4.95 5.77
C ALA A 367 -2.03 5.17 5.94
N GLY A 368 -1.19 4.17 5.67
CA GLY A 368 0.27 4.30 5.72
C GLY A 368 0.80 5.31 4.70
N PRO A 369 0.57 5.11 3.39
CA PRO A 369 0.95 6.06 2.35
C PRO A 369 0.39 7.46 2.58
N LEU A 370 -0.89 7.59 2.94
CA LEU A 370 -1.50 8.89 3.22
C LEU A 370 -0.90 9.57 4.47
N ALA A 371 -0.58 8.80 5.51
CA ALA A 371 0.12 9.33 6.68
C ALA A 371 1.52 9.82 6.33
N THR A 372 2.25 9.11 5.46
CA THR A 372 3.56 9.57 4.99
C THR A 372 3.44 10.87 4.20
N ILE A 373 2.47 10.98 3.28
CA ILE A 373 2.20 12.22 2.55
C ILE A 373 1.91 13.37 3.51
N TRP A 374 1.09 13.12 4.54
CA TRP A 374 0.77 14.12 5.56
C TRP A 374 1.98 14.52 6.41
N ASP A 375 2.81 13.57 6.82
CA ASP A 375 4.02 13.83 7.63
C ASP A 375 5.04 14.66 6.84
N VAL A 376 5.25 14.33 5.57
CA VAL A 376 6.10 15.09 4.65
C VAL A 376 5.57 16.51 4.48
N TYR A 377 4.27 16.68 4.22
CA TYR A 377 3.65 18.01 4.09
C TYR A 377 3.87 18.87 5.35
N GLN A 378 3.66 18.29 6.53
CA GLN A 378 3.78 19.02 7.79
C GLN A 378 5.22 19.34 8.19
N LYS A 379 6.15 18.39 8.03
CA LYS A 379 7.51 18.47 8.60
C LYS A 379 8.62 18.67 7.59
N GLY A 380 8.37 18.44 6.30
CA GLY A 380 9.39 18.52 5.24
C GLY A 380 10.50 17.46 5.37
N GLN A 381 10.23 16.31 6.01
CA GLN A 381 11.22 15.23 6.20
C GLN A 381 10.54 13.86 6.20
N LEU A 382 11.32 12.81 5.88
CA LEU A 382 10.85 11.42 5.94
C LEU A 382 11.16 10.79 7.30
N SER A 383 10.11 10.43 8.04
CA SER A 383 10.24 9.72 9.31
C SER A 383 10.27 8.19 9.08
N LYS A 384 11.14 7.46 9.81
CA LYS A 384 11.17 5.98 9.76
C LYS A 384 9.89 5.30 10.24
N SER A 385 9.10 5.97 11.09
CA SER A 385 7.79 5.50 11.57
C SER A 385 6.84 6.67 11.63
N VAL A 386 5.68 6.53 10.98
CA VAL A 386 4.63 7.54 10.98
C VAL A 386 3.37 6.96 11.62
N THR A 387 2.91 7.59 12.69
CA THR A 387 1.64 7.20 13.32
C THR A 387 0.50 8.01 12.66
N PRO A 388 -0.47 7.36 12.01
CA PRO A 388 -1.52 8.06 11.29
C PRO A 388 -2.45 8.81 12.26
N PRO A 389 -2.80 10.07 11.97
CA PRO A 389 -3.95 10.74 12.55
C PRO A 389 -5.24 9.94 12.34
N VAL A 390 -6.20 10.10 13.26
CA VAL A 390 -7.49 9.37 13.23
C VAL A 390 -8.27 9.64 11.94
N TRP A 391 -8.22 10.86 11.42
CA TRP A 391 -8.93 11.22 10.18
C TRP A 391 -8.42 10.45 8.96
N ILE A 392 -7.12 10.12 8.90
CA ILE A 392 -6.53 9.31 7.81
C ILE A 392 -7.07 7.88 7.87
N VAL A 393 -7.14 7.31 9.07
CA VAL A 393 -7.70 5.97 9.28
C VAL A 393 -9.19 5.95 8.95
N LEU A 394 -9.94 7.01 9.30
CA LEU A 394 -11.36 7.12 8.96
C LEU A 394 -11.59 7.10 7.45
N ILE A 395 -10.76 7.79 6.66
CA ILE A 395 -10.87 7.77 5.19
C ILE A 395 -10.73 6.34 4.67
N GLY A 396 -9.70 5.61 5.12
CA GLY A 396 -9.49 4.22 4.72
C GLY A 396 -10.63 3.30 5.17
N ALA A 397 -11.05 3.42 6.42
CA ALA A 397 -12.13 2.59 6.99
C ALA A 397 -13.47 2.80 6.29
N ILE A 398 -13.82 4.05 5.95
CA ILE A 398 -15.03 4.36 5.18
C ILE A 398 -14.91 3.81 3.76
N GLY A 399 -13.73 3.94 3.14
CA GLY A 399 -13.43 3.35 1.83
C GLY A 399 -13.71 1.85 1.80
N LEU A 400 -13.14 1.08 2.75
CA LEU A 400 -13.32 -0.37 2.87
C LEU A 400 -14.81 -0.76 2.90
N VAL A 401 -15.59 -0.12 3.77
CA VAL A 401 -17.02 -0.43 3.94
C VAL A 401 -17.82 -0.12 2.67
N ILE A 402 -17.59 1.04 2.03
CA ILE A 402 -18.30 1.42 0.80
C ILE A 402 -17.90 0.50 -0.36
N GLY A 403 -16.63 0.13 -0.47
CA GLY A 403 -16.10 -0.80 -1.46
C GLY A 403 -16.82 -2.13 -1.46
N LEU A 404 -16.89 -2.74 -0.28
CA LEU A 404 -17.65 -3.96 -0.05
C LEU A 404 -19.12 -3.80 -0.45
N ALA A 405 -19.78 -2.79 0.11
CA ALA A 405 -21.21 -2.58 -0.05
C ALA A 405 -21.64 -2.44 -1.52
N THR A 406 -20.79 -1.81 -2.32
CA THR A 406 -21.10 -1.48 -3.71
C THR A 406 -20.61 -2.54 -4.70
N TYR A 407 -19.46 -3.17 -4.46
CA TYR A 407 -18.77 -3.94 -5.50
C TYR A 407 -18.18 -5.30 -5.06
N GLY A 408 -18.30 -5.66 -3.77
CA GLY A 408 -17.77 -6.92 -3.23
C GLY A 408 -18.38 -8.21 -3.77
N TYR A 409 -19.53 -8.13 -4.45
CA TYR A 409 -20.30 -9.31 -4.87
C TYR A 409 -19.60 -10.17 -5.93
N ASN A 410 -18.80 -9.57 -6.82
CA ASN A 410 -18.10 -10.30 -7.89
C ASN A 410 -17.02 -11.22 -7.32
N VAL A 411 -16.20 -10.71 -6.40
CA VAL A 411 -15.13 -11.49 -5.78
C VAL A 411 -15.70 -12.50 -4.78
N THR A 412 -16.75 -12.11 -4.04
CA THR A 412 -17.50 -13.04 -3.17
C THR A 412 -18.05 -14.23 -3.97
N ARG A 413 -18.61 -14.00 -5.15
CA ARG A 413 -19.06 -15.07 -6.06
C ARG A 413 -17.91 -15.99 -6.48
N SER A 414 -16.76 -15.41 -6.84
CA SER A 414 -15.59 -16.17 -7.26
C SER A 414 -15.04 -17.07 -6.16
N MET A 415 -14.83 -16.52 -4.95
CA MET A 415 -14.27 -17.25 -3.82
C MET A 415 -15.29 -18.20 -3.18
N GLY A 416 -16.56 -17.78 -3.12
CA GLY A 416 -17.63 -18.53 -2.47
C GLY A 416 -18.20 -19.69 -3.29
N VAL A 417 -18.16 -19.58 -4.63
CA VAL A 417 -18.91 -20.49 -5.53
C VAL A 417 -18.05 -21.05 -6.66
N LYS A 418 -17.22 -20.23 -7.33
CA LYS A 418 -16.52 -20.65 -8.56
C LYS A 418 -15.28 -21.51 -8.32
N LEU A 419 -14.59 -21.33 -7.20
CA LEU A 419 -13.30 -21.95 -6.93
C LEU A 419 -13.43 -23.41 -6.43
N ALA A 420 -14.27 -23.64 -5.43
CA ALA A 420 -14.61 -24.94 -4.87
C ALA A 420 -16.02 -24.89 -4.25
N LYS A 421 -16.64 -26.05 -4.01
CA LYS A 421 -17.91 -26.10 -3.27
C LYS A 421 -17.66 -25.87 -1.78
N LEU A 422 -18.29 -24.82 -1.24
CA LEU A 422 -18.20 -24.48 0.16
C LEU A 422 -19.48 -24.87 0.90
N THR A 423 -19.32 -25.65 1.97
CA THR A 423 -20.32 -25.87 3.01
C THR A 423 -19.82 -25.23 4.30
N PRO A 424 -20.68 -25.04 5.32
CA PRO A 424 -20.28 -24.41 6.58
C PRO A 424 -19.00 -24.99 7.21
N THR A 425 -18.88 -26.32 7.23
CA THR A 425 -17.68 -27.02 7.73
C THR A 425 -16.42 -26.70 6.92
N ARG A 426 -16.52 -26.73 5.59
CA ARG A 426 -15.40 -26.43 4.66
C ARG A 426 -14.97 -24.96 4.78
N GLY A 427 -15.95 -24.06 4.85
CA GLY A 427 -15.73 -22.62 4.99
C GLY A 427 -15.06 -22.28 6.32
N PHE A 428 -15.56 -22.83 7.44
CA PHE A 428 -14.94 -22.69 8.75
C PHE A 428 -13.47 -23.17 8.76
N ALA A 429 -13.19 -24.34 8.20
CA ALA A 429 -11.83 -24.85 8.12
C ALA A 429 -10.90 -23.93 7.30
N ALA A 430 -11.39 -23.38 6.19
CA ALA A 430 -10.63 -22.46 5.35
C ALA A 430 -10.35 -21.11 6.07
N GLU A 431 -11.35 -20.55 6.75
CA GLU A 431 -11.22 -19.30 7.52
C GLU A 431 -10.24 -19.45 8.68
N LEU A 432 -10.35 -20.53 9.48
CA LEU A 432 -9.47 -20.77 10.62
C LEU A 432 -8.02 -21.00 10.19
N ALA A 433 -7.79 -21.79 9.12
CA ALA A 433 -6.46 -22.01 8.58
C ALA A 433 -5.82 -20.72 8.07
N THR A 434 -6.60 -19.89 7.38
CA THR A 434 -6.16 -18.59 6.88
C THR A 434 -5.76 -17.67 8.03
N ALA A 435 -6.61 -17.55 9.06
CA ALA A 435 -6.32 -16.74 10.24
C ALA A 435 -5.04 -17.21 10.96
N PHE A 436 -4.86 -18.52 11.11
CA PHE A 436 -3.69 -19.12 11.75
C PHE A 436 -2.39 -18.81 11.00
N VAL A 437 -2.38 -18.98 9.67
CA VAL A 437 -1.18 -18.74 8.86
C VAL A 437 -0.83 -17.26 8.79
N ILE A 438 -1.82 -16.37 8.62
CA ILE A 438 -1.60 -14.92 8.65
C ILE A 438 -1.05 -14.49 10.01
N MET A 439 -1.58 -15.05 11.11
CA MET A 439 -1.08 -14.78 12.45
C MET A 439 0.41 -15.16 12.58
N ILE A 440 0.80 -16.36 12.15
CA ILE A 440 2.20 -16.82 12.22
C ILE A 440 3.10 -15.92 11.38
N ALA A 441 2.75 -15.66 10.13
CA ALA A 441 3.58 -14.83 9.26
C ALA A 441 3.72 -13.41 9.79
N SER A 442 2.68 -12.89 10.44
CA SER A 442 2.72 -11.61 11.10
C SER A 442 3.68 -11.55 12.30
N GLN A 443 3.91 -12.64 13.03
CA GLN A 443 4.92 -12.65 14.12
C GLN A 443 6.33 -12.44 13.57
N TYR A 444 6.56 -12.89 12.34
CA TYR A 444 7.82 -12.72 11.62
C TYR A 444 7.90 -11.39 10.86
N GLY A 445 6.90 -10.52 10.99
CA GLY A 445 6.86 -9.24 10.28
C GLY A 445 6.74 -9.36 8.77
N LEU A 446 6.31 -10.52 8.27
CA LEU A 446 6.13 -10.77 6.85
C LEU A 446 4.75 -10.28 6.38
N PRO A 447 4.67 -9.35 5.43
CA PRO A 447 3.40 -8.90 4.86
C PRO A 447 2.84 -9.98 3.93
N THR A 448 1.90 -10.77 4.44
CA THR A 448 1.20 -11.81 3.69
C THR A 448 -0.07 -11.30 3.02
N SER A 449 -0.41 -11.88 1.87
CA SER A 449 -1.71 -11.66 1.22
C SER A 449 -2.81 -12.50 1.87
N SER A 450 -3.84 -11.84 2.41
CA SER A 450 -5.07 -12.51 2.87
C SER A 450 -5.78 -13.24 1.73
N SER A 451 -5.87 -12.61 0.56
CA SER A 451 -6.48 -13.11 -0.67
C SER A 451 -5.84 -14.42 -1.16
N GLN A 452 -4.52 -14.51 -1.12
CA GLN A 452 -3.84 -15.75 -1.49
C GLN A 452 -3.98 -16.84 -0.41
N CYS A 453 -3.92 -16.48 0.88
CA CYS A 453 -4.06 -17.44 1.97
C CYS A 453 -5.44 -18.12 1.94
N ILE A 454 -6.52 -17.34 1.80
CA ILE A 454 -7.87 -17.91 1.72
C ILE A 454 -8.07 -18.71 0.43
N THR A 455 -7.53 -18.26 -0.71
CA THR A 455 -7.59 -19.02 -1.96
C THR A 455 -6.90 -20.38 -1.79
N GLY A 456 -5.71 -20.39 -1.19
CA GLY A 456 -4.97 -21.61 -0.87
C GLY A 456 -5.77 -22.52 0.09
N ALA A 457 -6.36 -21.95 1.12
CA ALA A 457 -7.20 -22.67 2.08
C ALA A 457 -8.44 -23.33 1.42
N ILE A 458 -9.14 -22.61 0.54
CA ILE A 458 -10.29 -23.10 -0.23
C ILE A 458 -9.87 -24.24 -1.16
N ILE A 459 -8.73 -24.12 -1.83
CA ILE A 459 -8.18 -25.20 -2.67
C ILE A 459 -7.84 -26.42 -1.80
N GLY A 460 -7.25 -26.20 -0.62
CA GLY A 460 -6.93 -27.26 0.33
C GLY A 460 -8.15 -28.12 0.71
N VAL A 461 -9.27 -27.48 1.06
CA VAL A 461 -10.53 -28.20 1.34
C VAL A 461 -11.14 -28.82 0.08
N GLY A 462 -11.05 -28.15 -1.08
CA GLY A 462 -11.53 -28.69 -2.36
C GLY A 462 -10.77 -29.94 -2.83
N LEU A 463 -9.46 -30.01 -2.60
CA LEU A 463 -8.62 -31.17 -2.95
C LEU A 463 -9.04 -32.45 -2.22
N LEU A 464 -9.66 -32.34 -1.04
CA LEU A 464 -10.18 -33.50 -0.32
C LEU A 464 -11.44 -34.11 -0.97
N GLU A 465 -12.06 -33.42 -1.92
CA GLU A 465 -13.13 -33.97 -2.78
C GLU A 465 -12.59 -34.65 -4.05
N GLY A 466 -11.26 -34.72 -4.20
CA GLY A 466 -10.58 -35.25 -5.37
C GLY A 466 -10.26 -34.18 -6.42
N SER A 467 -9.72 -34.61 -7.57
CA SER A 467 -9.24 -33.71 -8.63
C SER A 467 -10.33 -32.81 -9.23
N LYS A 468 -11.60 -33.24 -9.16
CA LYS A 468 -12.78 -32.49 -9.61
C LYS A 468 -13.34 -31.52 -8.57
N GLY A 469 -12.83 -31.52 -7.34
CA GLY A 469 -13.29 -30.64 -6.26
C GLY A 469 -12.87 -29.18 -6.39
N VAL A 470 -11.98 -28.87 -7.35
CA VAL A 470 -11.41 -27.54 -7.57
C VAL A 470 -11.53 -27.16 -9.04
N ASN A 471 -11.93 -25.91 -9.30
CA ASN A 471 -11.93 -25.35 -10.65
C ASN A 471 -10.53 -24.86 -11.06
N TRP A 472 -9.69 -25.78 -11.57
CA TRP A 472 -8.30 -25.50 -11.96
C TRP A 472 -8.13 -24.40 -13.00
N THR A 473 -9.06 -24.28 -13.95
CA THR A 473 -9.00 -23.22 -14.98
C THR A 473 -9.21 -21.85 -14.36
N PHE A 474 -10.14 -21.75 -13.41
CA PHE A 474 -10.35 -20.50 -12.68
C PHE A 474 -9.15 -20.20 -11.78
N PHE A 475 -8.61 -21.20 -11.06
CA PHE A 475 -7.41 -21.03 -10.24
C PHE A 475 -6.20 -20.54 -11.04
N LEU A 476 -5.94 -21.10 -12.23
CA LEU A 476 -4.81 -20.67 -13.04
C LEU A 476 -4.94 -19.21 -13.50
N LYS A 477 -6.15 -18.76 -13.84
CA LYS A 477 -6.43 -17.34 -14.13
C LYS A 477 -6.22 -16.47 -12.89
N GLN A 478 -6.65 -16.95 -11.73
CA GLN A 478 -6.44 -16.26 -10.45
C GLN A 478 -4.94 -16.12 -10.13
N PHE A 479 -4.16 -17.19 -10.28
CA PHE A 479 -2.71 -17.17 -10.08
C PHE A 479 -2.02 -16.21 -11.06
N ALA A 480 -2.39 -16.25 -12.35
CA ALA A 480 -1.85 -15.32 -13.35
C ALA A 480 -2.18 -13.85 -13.02
N SER A 481 -3.35 -13.58 -12.44
CA SER A 481 -3.71 -12.22 -12.00
C SER A 481 -2.82 -11.70 -10.87
N TRP A 482 -2.37 -12.57 -9.95
CA TRP A 482 -1.47 -12.18 -8.87
C TRP A 482 -0.09 -11.75 -9.39
N VAL A 483 0.46 -12.52 -10.33
CA VAL A 483 1.73 -12.19 -10.99
C VAL A 483 1.58 -10.89 -11.79
N SER A 484 0.52 -10.80 -12.59
CA SER A 484 0.24 -9.62 -13.43
C SER A 484 0.05 -8.35 -12.61
N THR A 485 -0.51 -8.44 -11.39
CA THR A 485 -0.72 -7.30 -10.49
C THR A 485 0.57 -6.55 -10.20
N LEU A 486 1.67 -7.26 -9.90
CA LEU A 486 2.96 -6.64 -9.59
C LEU A 486 3.55 -5.93 -10.81
N PHE A 487 3.53 -6.59 -11.97
CA PHE A 487 4.09 -6.04 -13.20
C PHE A 487 3.30 -4.84 -13.71
N VAL A 488 1.97 -4.97 -13.76
CA VAL A 488 1.10 -3.91 -14.28
C VAL A 488 1.20 -2.69 -13.37
N ILE A 489 0.99 -2.85 -12.06
CA ILE A 489 1.04 -1.68 -11.16
C ILE A 489 2.45 -1.08 -11.13
N GLY A 490 3.49 -1.90 -11.00
CA GLY A 490 4.87 -1.40 -11.00
C GLY A 490 5.19 -0.58 -12.25
N LEU A 491 4.80 -1.05 -13.43
CA LEU A 491 5.04 -0.36 -14.69
C LEU A 491 4.23 0.92 -14.82
N PHE A 492 2.94 0.90 -14.50
CA PHE A 492 2.08 2.09 -14.62
C PHE A 492 2.42 3.15 -13.55
N VAL A 493 2.79 2.73 -12.34
CA VAL A 493 3.29 3.65 -11.30
C VAL A 493 4.62 4.24 -11.73
N ALA A 494 5.57 3.42 -12.23
CA ALA A 494 6.83 3.92 -12.77
C ALA A 494 6.61 4.95 -13.88
N ALA A 495 5.70 4.69 -14.82
CA ALA A 495 5.39 5.62 -15.91
C ALA A 495 4.77 6.94 -15.42
N LEU A 496 3.76 6.87 -14.55
CA LEU A 496 3.10 8.06 -14.00
C LEU A 496 4.05 8.89 -13.10
N PHE A 497 4.88 8.20 -12.33
CA PHE A 497 5.88 8.83 -11.48
C PHE A 497 6.98 9.50 -12.31
N ALA A 498 7.53 8.79 -13.30
CA ALA A 498 8.52 9.35 -14.23
C ALA A 498 7.98 10.59 -14.95
N GLN A 499 6.72 10.54 -15.40
CA GLN A 499 6.05 11.69 -16.00
C GLN A 499 5.99 12.87 -15.02
N GLY A 500 5.63 12.65 -13.76
CA GLY A 500 5.50 13.77 -12.81
C GLY A 500 6.84 14.38 -12.39
N VAL A 501 7.87 13.56 -12.23
CA VAL A 501 9.18 13.98 -11.72
C VAL A 501 10.08 14.53 -12.82
N TYR A 502 10.07 13.93 -14.01
CA TYR A 502 10.99 14.30 -15.11
C TYR A 502 10.31 15.09 -16.22
N ALA A 503 9.02 15.42 -16.12
CA ALA A 503 8.41 16.34 -17.08
C ALA A 503 9.00 17.75 -16.92
N PRO A 504 9.29 18.44 -18.04
CA PRO A 504 9.82 19.80 -18.00
C PRO A 504 8.82 20.74 -17.32
N SER A 505 9.23 21.36 -16.21
CA SER A 505 8.42 22.35 -15.51
C SER A 505 8.82 23.78 -15.90
N LYS A 506 7.82 24.63 -16.17
CA LYS A 506 8.04 26.04 -16.56
C LYS A 506 8.72 26.86 -15.45
N ILE A 507 8.57 26.45 -14.19
CA ILE A 507 9.12 27.15 -13.03
C ILE A 507 10.59 26.79 -12.84
N GLN A 508 10.93 25.50 -12.85
CA GLN A 508 12.31 25.05 -12.71
C GLN A 508 13.19 25.52 -13.87
N GLY A 509 12.67 25.50 -15.10
CA GLY A 509 13.38 26.09 -16.24
C GLY A 509 13.71 27.57 -16.03
N LYS A 510 12.77 28.37 -15.48
CA LYS A 510 13.02 29.79 -15.19
C LYS A 510 14.02 30.02 -14.07
N GLU A 511 13.96 29.22 -13.00
CA GLU A 511 14.91 29.33 -11.87
C GLU A 511 16.32 28.91 -12.30
N VAL A 512 16.46 27.82 -13.07
CA VAL A 512 17.75 27.42 -13.64
C VAL A 512 18.30 28.52 -14.53
N THR A 513 17.53 29.04 -15.48
CA THR A 513 17.96 30.17 -16.33
C THR A 513 18.31 31.40 -15.49
N ARG A 514 17.55 31.70 -14.42
CA ARG A 514 17.86 32.81 -13.51
C ARG A 514 19.19 32.61 -12.79
N TYR A 515 19.49 31.41 -12.31
CA TYR A 515 20.77 31.09 -11.67
C TYR A 515 21.92 31.16 -12.68
N GLU A 516 21.75 30.62 -13.89
CA GLU A 516 22.72 30.69 -14.99
C GLU A 516 23.02 32.15 -15.37
N ASP A 517 21.97 32.97 -15.50
CA ASP A 517 22.07 34.42 -15.77
C ASP A 517 22.80 35.14 -14.64
N GLN A 518 22.47 34.86 -13.38
CA GLN A 518 23.10 35.50 -12.21
C GLN A 518 24.59 35.16 -12.12
N VAL A 519 24.94 33.88 -12.21
CA VAL A 519 26.33 33.42 -12.11
C VAL A 519 27.15 34.01 -13.26
N THR A 520 26.64 34.00 -14.48
CA THR A 520 27.39 34.52 -15.63
C THR A 520 27.45 36.05 -15.66
N THR A 521 26.41 36.74 -15.19
CA THR A 521 26.44 38.19 -15.00
C THR A 521 27.55 38.54 -14.01
N PHE A 522 27.64 37.80 -12.90
CA PHE A 522 28.70 37.96 -11.91
C PHE A 522 30.09 37.69 -12.54
N THR A 523 30.28 36.58 -13.27
CA THR A 523 31.52 36.28 -14.00
C THR A 523 31.93 37.40 -14.96
N THR A 524 30.97 37.93 -15.73
CA THR A 524 31.19 39.03 -16.69
C THR A 524 31.60 40.32 -15.97
N GLN A 525 31.01 40.58 -14.80
CA GLN A 525 31.37 41.72 -13.96
C GLN A 525 32.81 41.59 -13.44
N VAL A 526 33.21 40.41 -12.94
CA VAL A 526 34.58 40.15 -12.47
C VAL A 526 35.62 40.42 -13.56
N TYR A 527 35.40 39.92 -14.78
CA TYR A 527 36.29 40.21 -15.91
C TYR A 527 36.34 41.70 -16.26
N THR A 528 35.21 42.39 -16.17
CA THR A 528 35.10 43.83 -16.46
C THR A 528 35.87 44.65 -15.44
N ASP A 529 35.68 44.38 -14.15
CA ASP A 529 36.35 45.05 -13.04
C ASP A 529 37.86 44.80 -13.06
N PHE A 530 38.27 43.57 -13.39
CA PHE A 530 39.69 43.25 -13.57
C PHE A 530 40.30 44.04 -14.74
N ASN A 531 39.60 44.11 -15.88
CA ASN A 531 40.04 44.86 -17.05
C ASN A 531 40.18 46.36 -16.73
N THR A 532 39.22 46.95 -16.00
CA THR A 532 39.31 48.35 -15.55
C THR A 532 40.51 48.57 -14.62
N SER A 533 40.71 47.68 -13.65
CA SER A 533 41.86 47.73 -12.72
C SER A 533 43.18 47.65 -13.47
N LEU A 534 43.25 46.77 -14.48
CA LEU A 534 44.39 46.60 -15.36
C LEU A 534 44.70 47.92 -16.07
N PHE A 535 43.73 48.55 -16.74
CA PHE A 535 43.92 49.85 -17.43
C PHE A 535 44.36 50.97 -16.48
N SER A 536 43.80 51.05 -15.28
CA SER A 536 44.24 52.01 -14.26
C SER A 536 45.68 51.76 -13.80
N TYR A 537 46.09 50.50 -13.67
CA TYR A 537 47.48 50.13 -13.36
C TYR A 537 48.41 50.59 -14.48
N ARG A 538 48.08 50.35 -15.75
CA ARG A 538 48.88 50.81 -16.88
C ARG A 538 49.01 52.33 -16.92
N ALA A 539 47.92 53.07 -16.74
CA ALA A 539 47.99 54.52 -16.70
C ALA A 539 48.92 55.02 -15.58
N SER A 540 48.89 54.38 -14.41
CA SER A 540 49.76 54.71 -13.26
C SER A 540 51.22 54.29 -13.48
N SER A 541 51.44 53.16 -14.15
CA SER A 541 52.75 52.65 -14.59
C SER A 541 53.38 53.56 -15.66
N ASP A 542 52.59 53.98 -16.66
CA ASP A 542 53.02 54.92 -17.71
C ASP A 542 53.36 56.30 -17.11
N ALA A 543 52.67 56.69 -16.02
CA ALA A 543 52.99 57.87 -15.22
C ALA A 543 54.17 57.68 -14.24
N LEU A 544 54.86 56.52 -14.27
CA LEU A 544 55.99 56.14 -13.42
C LEU A 544 55.67 56.11 -11.91
N VAL A 545 54.39 56.00 -11.54
CA VAL A 545 53.93 55.88 -10.15
C VAL A 545 54.04 54.43 -9.65
N LEU A 546 53.93 53.45 -10.55
CA LEU A 546 54.07 52.02 -10.28
C LEU A 546 55.11 51.37 -11.20
N SER A 547 55.59 50.18 -10.85
CA SER A 547 56.56 49.40 -11.64
C SER A 547 56.04 49.08 -13.04
N ASN A 548 56.88 49.29 -14.06
CA ASN A 548 56.47 49.11 -15.45
C ASN A 548 56.33 47.63 -15.85
N LEU A 549 55.15 47.26 -16.34
CA LEU A 549 54.90 45.94 -16.92
C LEU A 549 55.50 45.87 -18.33
N PRO A 550 56.23 44.78 -18.68
CA PRO A 550 56.68 44.59 -20.06
C PRO A 550 55.49 44.64 -21.04
N PRO A 551 55.62 45.33 -22.20
CA PRO A 551 54.53 45.46 -23.17
C PRO A 551 53.97 44.11 -23.67
N THR A 552 54.82 43.09 -23.71
CA THR A 552 54.45 41.71 -24.07
C THR A 552 53.51 41.08 -23.03
N THR A 553 53.86 41.22 -21.75
CA THR A 553 53.05 40.74 -20.61
C THR A 553 51.70 41.44 -20.57
N TRP A 554 51.68 42.75 -20.79
CA TRP A 554 50.44 43.53 -20.89
C TRP A 554 49.52 43.01 -21.99
N SER A 555 50.06 42.81 -23.19
CA SER A 555 49.31 42.33 -24.36
C SER A 555 48.71 40.94 -24.10
N GLN A 556 49.50 40.03 -23.51
CA GLN A 556 49.04 38.68 -23.17
C GLN A 556 47.90 38.70 -22.15
N LEU A 557 48.03 39.49 -21.08
CA LEU A 557 47.02 39.56 -20.03
C LEU A 557 45.72 40.19 -20.54
N ASN A 558 45.81 41.28 -21.31
CA ASN A 558 44.66 41.89 -21.96
C ASN A 558 43.95 40.91 -22.92
N ASN A 559 44.70 40.16 -23.73
CA ASN A 559 44.12 39.17 -24.63
C ASN A 559 43.41 38.04 -23.87
N SER A 560 43.98 37.55 -22.77
CA SER A 560 43.39 36.51 -21.93
C SER A 560 42.07 36.97 -21.30
N VAL A 561 42.05 38.19 -20.76
CA VAL A 561 40.84 38.78 -20.15
C VAL A 561 39.75 39.02 -21.19
N GLN A 562 40.10 39.55 -22.36
CA GLN A 562 39.13 39.78 -23.43
C GLN A 562 38.57 38.48 -24.01
N ALA A 563 39.41 37.44 -24.14
CA ALA A 563 38.96 36.11 -24.55
C ALA A 563 38.00 35.50 -23.52
N GLY A 564 38.34 35.54 -22.24
CA GLY A 564 37.50 35.06 -21.14
C GLY A 564 36.17 35.81 -21.04
N LEU A 565 36.19 37.15 -21.15
CA LEU A 565 35.00 37.99 -21.17
C LEU A 565 34.07 37.66 -22.36
N THR A 566 34.64 37.45 -23.54
CA THR A 566 33.89 37.09 -24.75
C THR A 566 33.25 35.71 -24.61
N GLN A 567 33.98 34.75 -24.03
CA GLN A 567 33.45 33.41 -23.76
C GLN A 567 32.33 33.46 -22.73
N ALA A 568 32.50 34.18 -21.62
CA ALA A 568 31.48 34.36 -20.59
C ALA A 568 30.19 34.98 -21.16
N LYS A 569 30.30 36.02 -22.00
CA LYS A 569 29.13 36.63 -22.67
C LYS A 569 28.38 35.68 -23.59
N LYS A 570 29.08 34.76 -24.27
CA LYS A 570 28.46 33.77 -25.16
C LYS A 570 27.65 32.72 -24.39
N LEU A 571 28.04 32.39 -23.16
CA LEU A 571 27.36 31.39 -22.33
C LEU A 571 25.92 31.80 -21.95
N VAL A 572 25.59 33.09 -21.99
CA VAL A 572 24.24 33.65 -21.70
C VAL A 572 23.55 34.25 -22.91
N ASP A 573 24.23 34.38 -24.06
CA ASP A 573 23.55 34.87 -25.25
C ASP A 573 22.53 33.84 -25.73
N SER A 574 21.26 34.11 -25.41
CA SER A 574 20.10 33.30 -25.76
C SER A 574 19.91 33.11 -27.27
N LYS A 575 20.60 33.90 -28.11
CA LYS A 575 20.63 33.73 -29.57
C LYS A 575 21.70 32.73 -30.03
N SER A 576 22.73 32.49 -29.20
CA SER A 576 23.89 31.66 -29.55
C SER A 576 23.94 30.32 -28.79
N SER A 577 23.41 30.28 -27.56
CA SER A 577 23.30 29.07 -26.73
C SER A 577 21.89 28.94 -26.17
N GLN A 578 21.25 27.78 -26.39
CA GLN A 578 19.90 27.50 -25.85
C GLN A 578 19.94 26.66 -24.57
N THR A 579 21.03 25.94 -24.33
CA THR A 579 21.28 25.11 -23.14
C THR A 579 22.75 25.20 -22.81
N THR A 580 23.08 25.73 -21.63
CA THR A 580 24.47 25.91 -21.20
C THR A 580 24.77 24.91 -20.09
N ASP A 581 25.92 24.24 -20.17
CA ASP A 581 26.33 23.28 -19.14
C ASP A 581 26.77 24.03 -17.87
N ALA A 582 26.23 23.62 -16.71
CA ALA A 582 26.56 24.20 -15.42
C ALA A 582 28.06 24.15 -15.13
N ASP A 583 28.75 23.08 -15.56
CA ASP A 583 30.20 22.94 -15.36
C ASP A 583 30.98 23.99 -16.17
N GLN A 584 30.49 24.38 -17.35
CA GLN A 584 31.11 25.43 -18.16
C GLN A 584 30.93 26.81 -17.53
N ILE A 585 29.75 27.08 -16.97
CA ILE A 585 29.47 28.31 -16.23
C ILE A 585 30.37 28.41 -15.00
N MET A 586 30.46 27.34 -14.22
CA MET A 586 31.30 27.29 -13.02
C MET A 586 32.80 27.39 -13.35
N SER A 587 33.26 26.71 -14.40
CA SER A 587 34.64 26.80 -14.87
C SER A 587 35.00 28.21 -15.35
N SER A 588 34.08 28.88 -16.05
CA SER A 588 34.25 30.28 -16.47
C SER A 588 34.35 31.22 -15.27
N LEU A 589 33.51 31.01 -14.25
CA LEU A 589 33.57 31.75 -12.99
C LEU A 589 34.92 31.54 -12.29
N TYR A 590 35.34 30.28 -12.10
CA TYR A 590 36.62 29.98 -11.43
C TYR A 590 37.82 30.57 -12.17
N SER A 591 37.81 30.54 -13.50
CA SER A 591 38.85 31.16 -14.33
C SER A 591 38.90 32.69 -14.15
N SER A 592 37.73 33.34 -14.02
CA SER A 592 37.68 34.78 -13.76
C SER A 592 38.22 35.15 -12.38
N LEU A 593 37.90 34.34 -11.37
CA LEU A 593 38.34 34.54 -9.99
C LEU A 593 39.83 34.24 -9.82
N SER A 594 40.37 33.21 -10.50
CA SER A 594 41.81 32.91 -10.46
C SER A 594 42.64 34.00 -11.12
N LEU A 595 42.20 34.57 -12.25
CA LEU A 595 42.85 35.72 -12.88
C LEU A 595 42.84 36.95 -11.98
N LEU A 596 41.71 37.23 -11.33
CA LEU A 596 41.62 38.31 -10.35
C LEU A 596 42.60 38.05 -9.19
N GLN A 597 42.64 36.82 -8.66
CA GLN A 597 43.48 36.47 -7.51
C GLN A 597 44.98 36.51 -7.83
N ASN A 598 45.39 36.01 -8.99
CA ASN A 598 46.81 35.91 -9.37
C ASN A 598 47.43 37.24 -9.80
N HIS A 599 46.61 38.21 -10.22
CA HIS A 599 47.11 39.38 -10.95
C HIS A 599 46.58 40.73 -10.45
N THR A 600 45.73 40.77 -9.41
CA THR A 600 45.36 42.03 -8.75
C THR A 600 46.25 42.36 -7.55
N VAL A 601 46.50 43.65 -7.35
CA VAL A 601 47.29 44.19 -6.21
C VAL A 601 46.47 44.17 -4.89
N PHE A 602 45.17 43.83 -4.97
CA PHE A 602 44.22 43.88 -3.84
C PHE A 602 44.11 42.58 -3.04
N THR A 603 44.89 41.53 -3.35
CA THR A 603 44.83 40.23 -2.67
C THR A 603 45.54 40.17 -1.31
N LEU A 604 45.55 41.28 -0.58
CA LEU A 604 46.05 41.33 0.79
C LEU A 604 45.00 40.75 1.75
N GLY A 605 45.31 39.63 2.42
CA GLY A 605 44.52 39.11 3.54
C GLY A 605 43.47 38.03 3.23
N GLN A 606 43.53 37.36 2.07
CA GLN A 606 42.68 36.19 1.81
C GLN A 606 43.26 34.92 2.44
N ASN A 607 42.46 34.22 3.26
CA ASN A 607 42.88 32.97 3.95
C ASN A 607 42.64 31.69 3.12
N THR A 608 41.95 31.78 1.99
CA THR A 608 41.57 30.63 1.15
C THR A 608 41.77 30.94 -0.34
N VAL A 609 42.33 29.98 -1.08
CA VAL A 609 42.70 30.10 -2.51
C VAL A 609 41.71 29.31 -3.37
N PHE A 610 41.30 29.85 -4.51
CA PHE A 610 40.42 29.13 -5.45
C PHE A 610 41.21 28.07 -6.24
N PRO A 611 40.59 26.96 -6.67
CA PRO A 611 41.28 25.92 -7.45
C PRO A 611 41.92 26.50 -8.73
N GLY A 612 43.24 26.33 -8.89
CA GLY A 612 44.00 26.82 -10.05
C GLY A 612 44.60 28.23 -9.94
N ALA A 613 44.55 28.87 -8.76
CA ALA A 613 45.23 30.13 -8.50
C ALA A 613 46.64 29.93 -7.91
N ASP A 614 47.61 30.74 -8.36
CA ASP A 614 49.01 30.80 -7.91
C ASP A 614 49.18 32.06 -7.03
N VAL A 615 49.46 31.88 -5.74
CA VAL A 615 49.25 32.90 -4.70
C VAL A 615 50.38 33.93 -4.61
N CYS A 616 50.07 35.16 -4.15
CA CYS A 616 51.03 36.11 -3.58
C CYS A 616 50.57 36.69 -2.23
N MET A 617 50.95 36.04 -1.12
CA MET A 617 51.43 36.63 0.14
C MET A 617 52.04 35.50 1.02
N ASP A 618 53.23 35.71 1.60
CA ASP A 618 53.88 34.76 2.52
C ASP A 618 53.44 35.01 3.98
N PRO A 619 52.64 34.11 4.60
CA PRO A 619 52.19 34.25 5.98
C PRO A 619 53.29 33.98 7.02
N ALA A 620 54.49 33.53 6.63
CA ALA A 620 55.53 33.12 7.59
C ALA A 620 56.24 34.27 8.32
N ASN A 621 56.03 35.54 7.91
CA ASN A 621 56.74 36.70 8.46
C ASN A 621 55.80 37.74 9.12
N ALA A 622 54.81 37.28 9.89
CA ALA A 622 53.88 38.14 10.63
C ALA A 622 54.52 38.98 11.78
N ALA A 623 55.84 38.96 11.96
CA ALA A 623 56.50 39.50 13.15
C ALA A 623 57.60 40.57 12.94
N ALA A 624 57.88 41.05 11.72
CA ALA A 624 58.93 42.05 11.52
C ALA A 624 58.43 43.35 10.89
N THR A 625 58.48 44.40 11.69
CA THR A 625 58.37 45.83 11.35
C THR A 625 58.97 46.21 10.00
N LEU A 626 58.17 46.95 9.22
CA LEU A 626 58.56 47.93 8.19
C LEU A 626 59.57 47.43 7.14
N LEU A 627 59.07 46.73 6.13
CA LEU A 627 59.60 46.79 4.76
C LEU A 627 58.42 46.59 3.79
N ASN A 628 58.10 47.62 3.02
CA ASN A 628 57.17 47.54 1.89
C ASN A 628 57.74 46.54 0.88
N VAL A 629 57.23 45.31 0.86
CA VAL A 629 57.53 44.36 -0.21
C VAL A 629 56.65 44.73 -1.40
N PRO A 630 57.22 45.06 -2.58
CA PRO A 630 56.43 45.30 -3.77
C PRO A 630 55.68 44.01 -4.14
N CYS A 631 54.37 44.08 -4.41
CA CYS A 631 53.70 43.02 -5.15
C CYS A 631 54.47 42.83 -6.46
N GLU A 632 55.11 41.66 -6.65
CA GLU A 632 55.78 41.42 -7.94
C GLU A 632 54.75 41.49 -9.06
N SER A 633 55.10 42.20 -10.13
CA SER A 633 54.33 42.20 -11.37
C SER A 633 54.06 40.76 -11.84
N PRO A 634 52.86 40.46 -12.39
CA PRO A 634 52.52 39.17 -12.97
C PRO A 634 53.67 38.55 -13.77
N LYS A 635 54.33 37.53 -13.22
CA LYS A 635 55.16 36.60 -13.98
C LYS A 635 54.30 35.38 -14.22
N LEU A 636 53.94 35.16 -15.49
CA LEU A 636 53.24 33.95 -15.92
C LEU A 636 54.24 32.78 -15.97
N VAL A 637 53.80 31.62 -15.48
CA VAL A 637 54.29 30.31 -15.93
C VAL A 637 53.32 29.80 -16.99
#